data_AF-A0A3M8SBS0-F1
#
_entry.id   AF-A0A3M8SBS0-F1
#
_cell.length_a   1.000
_cell.length_b   1.000
_cell.length_c   1.000
_cell.angle_alpha   90.00
_cell.angle_beta   90.00
_cell.angle_gamma   90.00
#
_symmetry.space_group_name_H-M   'P 1'
#
loop_
_entity.id
_entity.type
_entity.pdbx_description
1 polymer ?
#
loop_
_entity_poly.entity_id
_entity_poly.type
_entity_poly.pdbx_seq_one_letter_code
_entity_poly.pdbx_strand_id
1 'polypeptide(L)'
;MAEYLSPGVYIEEVDAGPRPIAGVSTSTAGMAGVTVRGPYTGKPKLVTNFLEFQNTFGGFVPEPDALIRDTWAGDPAEGGRWWLFPLAVKGFFDNGGQRLYVKRVASKQATPASGVLGHGLVSPVAGDAAKGATRLELGHLIGFTGVGQQVEIFRGDDQQSIHTAGVAAYDANAHRIELDAELPAEVRTARGDYVQIGTRSTEETLEFTAVSPGGWGSGVQVRIQPMSGAALPVLPDPQEGALFITQLAADADADSETVEVAARTGLDPDDLPADVWVQIGTGRFKVQLGQPADGKVTLTLPSGTSHEAWRKGLLVRRVRRGNTSAGPALRVGGASRLYQGAVVQLDDGTNLTIRTVQSVAADVVTLDGNVPGTLFETDRLHLVEAQVDARFTDPSGTVVSETYRNLRLTGDAPSNLATTLAVRSQLVRATALSGLSTDPAKFPVPAVGSWLTLADGDDAYGSLSVADFVGEDGGSGKRTGIAALEDIDEVAVCAVPGVWSGTVESALVTHCELLRDRFAILDPQDGLDTEGIQAFREPFDTKYAALYHPWLVTRDPSTGRDTEVPPSGHMAGIYARTDVERGVHKAPANAVIRGIRLTDGIAQDVTKRHQDLLNPKGINALRFFPGMGHRVWGARTLSSDSSWKYVSVRRLFLYLEESIDEGTQWVVFEPNDEALWALVRQTVTNFLTTVWRSGALAGTTADEAFFVACDRTTMTEDDLANGRLICVIGVAPVFPAEFVIFRIQQKTRENQLA
;
A
#
# COMPACT_ATOMS: atom_id res chain seq x y z
N MET A 1 30.83 34.96 34.57
CA MET A 1 30.88 35.43 33.16
C MET A 1 32.33 35.84 32.93
N ALA A 2 33.03 35.22 31.98
CA ALA A 2 34.44 35.52 31.75
C ALA A 2 34.59 36.97 31.28
N GLU A 3 35.58 37.69 31.80
CA GLU A 3 35.85 39.08 31.44
C GLU A 3 36.96 39.09 30.39
N TYR A 4 36.61 39.35 29.12
CA TYR A 4 37.58 39.41 28.02
C TYR A 4 38.21 40.80 27.95
N LEU A 5 39.52 40.88 28.13
CA LEU A 5 40.26 42.14 28.29
C LEU A 5 40.94 42.65 27.01
N SER A 6 40.69 42.02 25.85
CA SER A 6 41.25 42.45 24.56
C SER A 6 40.36 42.06 23.36
N PRO A 7 40.47 42.73 22.20
CA PRO A 7 39.76 42.33 20.99
C PRO A 7 40.41 41.09 20.33
N GLY A 8 39.63 40.03 20.08
CA GLY A 8 40.10 38.78 19.44
C GLY A 8 38.94 37.84 19.07
N VAL A 9 39.24 36.74 18.38
CA VAL A 9 38.29 35.62 18.18
C VAL A 9 38.46 34.66 19.36
N TYR A 10 37.40 34.47 20.14
CA TYR A 10 37.36 33.53 21.25
C TYR A 10 36.49 32.34 20.87
N ILE A 11 37.01 31.13 21.08
CA ILE A 11 36.26 29.89 20.94
C ILE A 11 35.94 29.44 22.36
N GLU A 12 34.66 29.41 22.70
CA GLU A 12 34.17 28.76 23.92
C GLU A 12 33.50 27.44 23.53
N GLU A 13 34.05 26.34 24.02
CA GLU A 13 33.31 25.09 24.07
C GLU A 13 32.28 25.20 25.19
N VAL A 14 31.02 25.38 24.81
CA VAL A 14 29.89 25.23 25.73
C VAL A 14 29.52 23.77 25.70
N ASP A 15 29.78 23.03 26.79
CA ASP A 15 29.27 21.67 26.94
C ASP A 15 27.76 21.70 26.72
N ALA A 16 27.30 20.93 25.73
CA ALA A 16 25.88 20.69 25.57
C ALA A 16 25.41 20.02 26.87
N GLY A 17 24.58 20.72 27.65
CA GLY A 17 24.01 20.16 28.87
C GLY A 17 23.37 18.78 28.63
N PRO A 18 23.09 18.01 29.70
CA PRO A 18 22.62 16.64 29.58
C PRO A 18 21.45 16.52 28.60
N ARG A 19 21.57 15.58 27.65
CA ARG A 19 20.49 15.29 26.68
C ARG A 19 19.28 14.80 27.48
N PRO A 20 18.13 15.50 27.43
CA PRO A 20 16.97 15.09 28.21
C PRO A 20 16.42 13.76 27.69
N ILE A 21 16.09 12.85 28.61
CA ILE A 21 15.37 11.61 28.29
C ILE A 21 13.91 11.97 27.99
N ALA A 22 13.44 11.58 26.80
CA ALA A 22 12.04 11.64 26.44
C ALA A 22 11.33 10.37 26.93
N GLY A 23 10.07 10.52 27.36
CA GLY A 23 9.24 9.37 27.71
C GLY A 23 8.77 8.64 26.46
N VAL A 24 8.90 7.30 26.44
CA VAL A 24 8.37 6.47 25.34
C VAL A 24 6.84 6.39 25.37
N SER A 25 6.25 6.06 24.22
CA SER A 25 4.80 5.84 24.14
C SER A 25 4.41 4.52 24.79
N THR A 26 3.51 4.56 25.76
CA THR A 26 2.90 3.35 26.37
C THR A 26 1.54 3.01 25.75
N SER A 27 1.11 3.80 24.76
CA SER A 27 -0.26 3.75 24.20
C SER A 27 -0.35 2.96 22.89
N THR A 28 0.79 2.59 22.32
CA THR A 28 0.88 1.84 21.07
C THR A 28 0.60 0.36 21.33
N ALA A 29 -0.36 -0.21 20.61
CA ALA A 29 -0.70 -1.62 20.68
C ALA A 29 -0.17 -2.40 19.46
N GLY A 30 0.10 -3.68 19.64
CA GLY A 30 0.39 -4.65 18.59
C GLY A 30 -0.59 -5.82 18.70
N MET A 31 -1.20 -6.22 17.60
CA MET A 31 -2.09 -7.38 17.59
C MET A 31 -1.82 -8.29 16.39
N ALA A 32 -1.89 -9.59 16.64
CA ALA A 32 -1.88 -10.61 15.60
C ALA A 32 -3.27 -11.24 15.47
N GLY A 33 -3.76 -11.44 14.24
CA GLY A 33 -5.06 -12.05 14.03
C GLY A 33 -5.43 -12.21 12.56
N VAL A 34 -6.51 -12.95 12.31
CA VAL A 34 -6.96 -13.28 10.95
C VAL A 34 -7.73 -12.11 10.34
N THR A 35 -7.43 -11.79 9.07
CA THR A 35 -8.09 -10.72 8.31
C THR A 35 -8.41 -11.18 6.90
N VAL A 36 -9.40 -10.52 6.26
CA VAL A 36 -9.89 -10.85 4.91
C VAL A 36 -8.80 -10.71 3.85
N ARG A 37 -7.98 -9.67 3.95
CA ARG A 37 -6.85 -9.40 3.05
C ARG A 37 -5.75 -8.64 3.77
N GLY A 38 -4.75 -8.18 3.01
CA GLY A 38 -3.73 -7.25 3.50
C GLY A 38 -2.35 -7.89 3.63
N PRO A 39 -1.33 -7.10 4.04
CA PRO A 39 0.05 -7.55 4.08
C PRO A 39 0.21 -8.82 4.95
N TYR A 40 0.62 -9.91 4.31
CA TYR A 40 0.93 -11.17 4.97
C TYR A 40 2.44 -11.26 5.29
N THR A 41 3.27 -10.91 4.31
CA THR A 41 4.72 -10.77 4.45
C THR A 41 5.11 -9.35 4.88
N GLY A 42 6.33 -9.18 5.40
CA GLY A 42 6.80 -7.90 5.91
C GLY A 42 6.50 -7.70 7.40
N LYS A 43 6.91 -6.52 7.88
CA LYS A 43 6.68 -6.06 9.25
C LYS A 43 5.18 -5.82 9.51
N PRO A 44 4.72 -5.89 10.78
CA PRO A 44 3.38 -5.46 11.15
C PRO A 44 3.04 -4.07 10.61
N LYS A 45 1.80 -3.88 10.13
CA LYS A 45 1.37 -2.63 9.51
C LYS A 45 0.68 -1.75 10.54
N LEU A 46 1.18 -0.53 10.70
CA LEU A 46 0.52 0.50 11.50
C LEU A 46 -0.80 0.91 10.84
N VAL A 47 -1.84 1.00 11.67
CA VAL A 47 -3.13 1.62 11.37
C VAL A 47 -3.49 2.57 12.51
N THR A 48 -4.07 3.72 12.17
CA THR A 48 -4.34 4.82 13.10
C THR A 48 -5.83 5.01 13.40
N ASN A 49 -6.69 4.34 12.64
CA ASN A 49 -8.14 4.33 12.83
C ASN A 49 -8.74 3.07 12.19
N PHE A 50 -10.01 2.79 12.51
CA PHE A 50 -10.67 1.60 12.01
C PHE A 50 -10.91 1.61 10.49
N LEU A 51 -11.13 2.78 9.87
CA LEU A 51 -11.29 2.88 8.43
C LEU A 51 -9.98 2.52 7.69
N GLU A 52 -8.84 2.94 8.22
CA GLU A 52 -7.52 2.56 7.70
C GLU A 52 -7.27 1.05 7.83
N PHE A 53 -7.70 0.44 8.95
CA PHE A 53 -7.72 -1.01 9.11
C PHE A 53 -8.57 -1.66 8.01
N GLN A 54 -9.80 -1.19 7.78
CA GLN A 54 -10.69 -1.75 6.76
C GLN A 54 -10.12 -1.62 5.34
N ASN A 55 -9.52 -0.47 5.02
CA ASN A 55 -8.91 -0.23 3.72
C ASN A 55 -7.66 -1.09 3.47
N THR A 56 -6.97 -1.52 4.53
CA THR A 56 -5.73 -2.30 4.43
C THR A 56 -5.99 -3.80 4.51
N PHE A 57 -6.78 -4.22 5.51
CA PHE A 57 -6.97 -5.62 5.90
C PHE A 57 -8.34 -6.18 5.53
N GLY A 58 -9.22 -5.35 4.99
CA GLY A 58 -10.63 -5.68 4.73
C GLY A 58 -11.51 -5.46 5.96
N GLY A 59 -12.81 -5.71 5.78
CA GLY A 59 -13.81 -5.48 6.81
C GLY A 59 -13.87 -6.56 7.89
N PHE A 60 -15.08 -6.85 8.34
CA PHE A 60 -15.32 -7.95 9.27
C PHE A 60 -15.12 -9.29 8.56
N VAL A 61 -14.52 -10.24 9.27
CA VAL A 61 -14.35 -11.61 8.78
C VAL A 61 -15.64 -12.37 9.10
N PRO A 62 -16.29 -13.01 8.11
CA PRO A 62 -17.49 -13.80 8.36
C PRO A 62 -17.16 -14.99 9.26
N GLU A 63 -18.16 -15.46 10.02
CA GLU A 63 -18.04 -16.73 10.74
C GLU A 63 -17.74 -17.85 9.72
N PRO A 64 -16.70 -18.68 9.96
CA PRO A 64 -16.36 -19.76 9.05
C PRO A 64 -17.44 -20.87 9.07
N ASP A 65 -17.35 -21.80 8.13
CA ASP A 65 -18.25 -22.96 8.09
C ASP A 65 -18.32 -23.69 9.44
N ALA A 66 -19.49 -24.23 9.76
CA ALA A 66 -19.78 -24.86 11.07
C ALA A 66 -18.72 -25.89 11.49
N LEU A 67 -18.18 -26.68 10.55
CA LEU A 67 -17.12 -27.64 10.86
C LEU A 67 -15.87 -26.94 11.43
N ILE A 68 -15.37 -25.91 10.73
CA ILE A 68 -14.18 -25.15 11.15
C ILE A 68 -14.47 -24.39 12.43
N ARG A 69 -15.64 -23.73 12.49
CA ARG A 69 -16.10 -23.01 13.68
C ARG A 69 -16.12 -23.91 14.90
N ASP A 70 -16.71 -25.10 14.80
CA ASP A 70 -16.88 -26.01 15.94
C ASP A 70 -15.56 -26.66 16.35
N THR A 71 -14.63 -26.91 15.40
CA THR A 71 -13.27 -27.36 15.72
C THR A 71 -12.53 -26.34 16.59
N TRP A 72 -12.65 -25.04 16.28
CA TRP A 72 -11.98 -24.00 17.03
C TRP A 72 -12.74 -23.58 18.30
N ALA A 73 -14.05 -23.33 18.22
CA ALA A 73 -14.82 -22.85 19.36
C ALA A 73 -15.12 -23.95 20.39
N GLY A 74 -15.13 -25.22 19.97
CA GLY A 74 -15.38 -26.37 20.83
C GLY A 74 -14.15 -26.90 21.56
N ASP A 75 -12.95 -26.42 21.22
CA ASP A 75 -11.70 -26.82 21.88
C ASP A 75 -11.38 -25.89 23.06
N PRO A 76 -11.55 -26.34 24.33
CA PRO A 76 -11.29 -25.49 25.49
C PRO A 76 -9.79 -25.24 25.75
N ALA A 77 -8.89 -26.03 25.13
CA ALA A 77 -7.44 -25.96 25.38
C ALA A 77 -6.69 -25.21 24.28
N GLU A 78 -7.05 -25.46 23.02
CA GLU A 78 -6.35 -24.94 21.84
C GLU A 78 -7.26 -24.11 20.91
N GLY A 79 -8.43 -23.74 21.40
CA GLY A 79 -9.48 -23.10 20.60
C GLY A 79 -9.44 -21.58 20.49
N GLY A 80 -10.47 -21.07 19.82
CA GLY A 80 -10.66 -19.65 19.56
C GLY A 80 -11.88 -19.33 18.72
N ARG A 81 -12.24 -18.05 18.68
CA ARG A 81 -13.13 -17.41 17.71
C ARG A 81 -12.36 -16.33 16.95
N TRP A 82 -11.31 -16.75 16.24
CA TRP A 82 -10.36 -15.84 15.56
C TRP A 82 -11.01 -14.88 14.55
N TRP A 83 -12.19 -15.23 14.00
CA TRP A 83 -12.93 -14.35 13.08
C TRP A 83 -13.49 -13.09 13.75
N LEU A 84 -13.47 -13.02 15.09
CA LEU A 84 -13.85 -11.84 15.87
C LEU A 84 -12.72 -10.81 15.96
N PHE A 85 -11.53 -11.09 15.42
CA PHE A 85 -10.39 -10.18 15.47
C PHE A 85 -10.71 -8.74 14.99
N PRO A 86 -11.39 -8.52 13.85
CA PRO A 86 -11.78 -7.16 13.42
C PRO A 86 -12.70 -6.44 14.40
N LEU A 87 -13.57 -7.16 15.13
CA LEU A 87 -14.43 -6.55 16.15
C LEU A 87 -13.61 -6.11 17.38
N ALA A 88 -12.59 -6.88 17.76
CA ALA A 88 -11.66 -6.48 18.81
C ALA A 88 -10.85 -5.22 18.42
N VAL A 89 -10.39 -5.15 17.16
CA VAL A 89 -9.71 -3.97 16.61
C VAL A 89 -10.64 -2.75 16.62
N LYS A 90 -11.92 -2.92 16.26
CA LYS A 90 -12.91 -1.85 16.41
C LYS A 90 -13.05 -1.40 17.87
N GLY A 91 -13.11 -2.35 18.80
CA GLY A 91 -13.15 -2.10 20.24
C GLY A 91 -11.97 -1.28 20.76
N PHE A 92 -10.76 -1.51 20.22
CA PHE A 92 -9.57 -0.72 20.52
C PHE A 92 -9.76 0.75 20.16
N PHE A 93 -10.18 1.04 18.92
CA PHE A 93 -10.38 2.41 18.45
C PHE A 93 -11.57 3.09 19.15
N ASP A 94 -12.68 2.39 19.34
CA ASP A 94 -13.86 2.91 20.07
C ASP A 94 -13.51 3.31 21.52
N ASN A 95 -12.51 2.66 22.12
CA ASN A 95 -12.04 2.94 23.46
C ASN A 95 -10.91 3.97 23.53
N GLY A 96 -10.54 4.61 22.42
CA GLY A 96 -9.58 5.72 22.40
C GLY A 96 -8.14 5.31 22.09
N GLY A 97 -7.92 4.07 21.65
CA GLY A 97 -6.66 3.68 21.02
C GLY A 97 -6.41 4.47 19.73
N GLN A 98 -5.14 4.80 19.44
CA GLN A 98 -4.76 5.64 18.30
C GLN A 98 -3.68 5.03 17.40
N ARG A 99 -2.86 4.13 17.92
CA ARG A 99 -1.75 3.50 17.20
C ARG A 99 -1.82 1.99 17.41
N LEU A 100 -2.15 1.27 16.33
CA LEU A 100 -2.22 -0.18 16.35
C LEU A 100 -1.38 -0.75 15.21
N TYR A 101 -0.37 -1.55 15.57
CA TYR A 101 0.32 -2.41 14.62
C TYR A 101 -0.45 -3.73 14.48
N VAL A 102 -0.79 -4.09 13.25
CA VAL A 102 -1.51 -5.33 12.95
C VAL A 102 -0.60 -6.25 12.16
N LYS A 103 -0.48 -7.50 12.63
CA LYS A 103 0.05 -8.61 11.85
C LYS A 103 -1.08 -9.54 11.43
N ARG A 104 -1.28 -9.70 10.12
CA ARG A 104 -2.21 -10.69 9.58
C ARG A 104 -1.68 -12.09 9.84
N VAL A 105 -2.54 -12.95 10.39
CA VAL A 105 -2.37 -14.39 10.48
C VAL A 105 -3.19 -15.03 9.37
N ALA A 106 -2.61 -15.99 8.65
CA ALA A 106 -3.26 -16.79 7.63
C ALA A 106 -2.68 -18.20 7.66
N SER A 107 -3.41 -19.19 7.13
CA SER A 107 -2.90 -20.55 7.00
C SER A 107 -1.67 -20.58 6.09
N LYS A 108 -0.68 -21.43 6.42
CA LYS A 108 0.46 -21.69 5.53
C LYS A 108 0.06 -22.31 4.18
N GLN A 109 -1.13 -22.91 4.10
CA GLN A 109 -1.66 -23.47 2.85
C GLN A 109 -2.53 -22.46 2.08
N ALA A 110 -2.70 -21.24 2.59
CA ALA A 110 -3.46 -20.21 1.91
C ALA A 110 -2.79 -19.82 0.59
N THR A 111 -3.57 -19.69 -0.48
CA THR A 111 -3.08 -19.39 -1.83
C THR A 111 -3.60 -18.03 -2.31
N PRO A 112 -2.78 -17.22 -2.99
CA PRO A 112 -3.28 -16.05 -3.69
C PRO A 112 -4.11 -16.47 -4.90
N ALA A 113 -5.18 -15.71 -5.17
CA ALA A 113 -5.87 -15.86 -6.44
C ALA A 113 -4.92 -15.53 -7.60
N SER A 114 -5.02 -16.27 -8.69
CA SER A 114 -4.17 -16.09 -9.86
C SER A 114 -4.95 -16.14 -11.16
N GLY A 115 -4.29 -15.77 -12.24
CA GLY A 115 -4.79 -15.88 -13.59
C GLY A 115 -3.68 -15.67 -14.59
N VAL A 116 -3.75 -16.40 -15.70
CA VAL A 116 -2.74 -16.35 -16.77
C VAL A 116 -3.30 -15.69 -18.01
N LEU A 117 -2.45 -14.93 -18.69
CA LEU A 117 -2.73 -14.33 -19.99
C LEU A 117 -2.14 -15.17 -21.12
N GLY A 118 -2.87 -15.26 -22.22
CA GLY A 118 -2.40 -15.83 -23.48
C GLY A 118 -1.80 -14.78 -24.41
N HIS A 119 -1.67 -15.12 -25.70
CA HIS A 119 -1.31 -14.16 -26.74
C HIS A 119 -2.52 -13.65 -27.51
N GLY A 120 -2.44 -12.41 -27.97
CA GLY A 120 -3.34 -11.85 -28.95
C GLY A 120 -3.28 -10.33 -28.93
N LEU A 121 -4.17 -9.70 -29.67
CA LEU A 121 -4.27 -8.25 -29.68
C LEU A 121 -5.73 -7.84 -29.61
N VAL A 122 -6.04 -7.05 -28.59
CA VAL A 122 -7.36 -6.52 -28.32
C VAL A 122 -7.24 -5.04 -28.05
N SER A 123 -8.08 -4.23 -28.67
CA SER A 123 -8.23 -2.81 -28.38
C SER A 123 -9.64 -2.54 -27.86
N PRO A 124 -9.79 -2.02 -26.63
CA PRO A 124 -11.12 -1.73 -26.08
C PRO A 124 -11.79 -0.62 -26.89
N VAL A 125 -13.11 -0.64 -26.98
CA VAL A 125 -13.86 0.46 -27.57
C VAL A 125 -13.81 1.65 -26.62
N ALA A 126 -13.48 2.83 -27.16
CA ALA A 126 -13.34 4.07 -26.42
C ALA A 126 -14.54 5.02 -26.60
N GLY A 127 -15.36 4.82 -27.63
CA GLY A 127 -16.58 5.59 -27.90
C GLY A 127 -17.70 4.71 -28.42
N ASP A 128 -18.93 4.98 -27.96
CA ASP A 128 -20.12 4.25 -28.41
C ASP A 128 -20.38 4.48 -29.91
N ALA A 129 -20.82 3.43 -30.62
CA ALA A 129 -21.18 3.50 -32.03
C ALA A 129 -22.54 2.86 -32.28
N ALA A 130 -23.42 3.57 -32.97
CA ALA A 130 -24.74 3.07 -33.31
C ALA A 130 -24.68 2.01 -34.43
N LYS A 131 -25.74 1.20 -34.52
CA LYS A 131 -25.98 0.35 -35.71
C LYS A 131 -25.95 1.21 -36.98
N GLY A 132 -25.31 0.72 -38.03
CA GLY A 132 -25.11 1.45 -39.29
C GLY A 132 -23.87 2.34 -39.32
N ALA A 133 -23.20 2.57 -38.18
CA ALA A 133 -21.96 3.31 -38.18
C ALA A 133 -20.82 2.50 -38.83
N THR A 134 -19.95 3.17 -39.56
CA THR A 134 -18.70 2.62 -40.08
C THR A 134 -17.49 3.08 -39.27
N ARG A 135 -17.67 4.03 -38.36
CA ARG A 135 -16.59 4.63 -37.56
C ARG A 135 -16.56 4.04 -36.16
N LEU A 136 -15.38 3.61 -35.71
CA LEU A 136 -15.12 3.15 -34.35
C LEU A 136 -13.96 3.91 -33.71
N GLU A 137 -14.15 4.32 -32.46
CA GLU A 137 -13.10 4.90 -31.61
C GLU A 137 -12.59 3.82 -30.65
N LEU A 138 -11.28 3.62 -30.62
CA LEU A 138 -10.61 2.53 -29.89
C LEU A 138 -9.63 3.06 -28.85
N GLY A 139 -9.21 2.20 -27.92
CA GLY A 139 -8.26 2.55 -26.87
C GLY A 139 -6.84 2.79 -27.42
N HIS A 140 -6.45 2.05 -28.45
CA HIS A 140 -5.20 2.21 -29.18
C HIS A 140 -5.28 1.61 -30.59
N LEU A 141 -4.35 1.99 -31.46
CA LEU A 141 -4.08 1.33 -32.75
C LEU A 141 -2.68 0.68 -32.79
N ILE A 142 -2.08 0.45 -31.63
CA ILE A 142 -0.81 -0.26 -31.51
C ILE A 142 -0.99 -1.74 -31.87
N GLY A 143 -0.13 -2.27 -32.73
CA GLY A 143 -0.17 -3.65 -33.23
C GLY A 143 -1.07 -3.87 -34.45
N PHE A 144 -1.80 -2.84 -34.89
CA PHE A 144 -2.56 -2.87 -36.13
C PHE A 144 -1.59 -2.82 -37.33
N THR A 145 -2.04 -3.30 -38.50
CA THR A 145 -1.27 -3.22 -39.75
C THR A 145 -1.75 -2.09 -40.66
N GLY A 146 -2.91 -1.48 -40.37
CA GLY A 146 -3.48 -0.37 -41.13
C GLY A 146 -4.60 -0.79 -42.07
N VAL A 147 -4.69 -0.14 -43.24
CA VAL A 147 -5.76 -0.36 -44.22
C VAL A 147 -5.74 -1.79 -44.77
N GLY A 148 -6.93 -2.39 -44.91
CA GLY A 148 -7.12 -3.77 -45.38
C GLY A 148 -7.03 -4.83 -44.29
N GLN A 149 -6.65 -4.46 -43.06
CA GLN A 149 -6.62 -5.39 -41.93
C GLN A 149 -8.03 -5.88 -41.57
N GLN A 150 -8.21 -7.19 -41.42
CA GLN A 150 -9.45 -7.75 -40.89
C GLN A 150 -9.49 -7.62 -39.37
N VAL A 151 -10.63 -7.18 -38.85
CA VAL A 151 -10.89 -7.03 -37.42
C VAL A 151 -12.21 -7.72 -37.04
N GLU A 152 -12.26 -8.25 -35.83
CA GLU A 152 -13.49 -8.81 -35.25
C GLU A 152 -13.92 -7.99 -34.04
N ILE A 153 -15.20 -7.63 -33.99
CA ILE A 153 -15.77 -6.80 -32.93
C ILE A 153 -16.61 -7.70 -32.03
N PHE A 154 -16.41 -7.63 -30.72
CA PHE A 154 -17.08 -8.48 -29.73
C PHE A 154 -17.79 -7.66 -28.66
N ARG A 155 -18.88 -8.25 -28.14
CA ARG A 155 -19.54 -7.74 -26.93
C ARG A 155 -18.75 -8.08 -25.67
N GLY A 156 -18.60 -7.10 -24.78
CA GLY A 156 -17.80 -7.27 -23.57
C GLY A 156 -18.46 -8.08 -22.45
N ASP A 157 -19.77 -8.25 -22.47
CA ASP A 157 -20.53 -8.96 -21.43
C ASP A 157 -20.71 -10.46 -21.75
N ASP A 158 -21.19 -10.79 -22.95
CA ASP A 158 -21.51 -12.15 -23.38
C ASP A 158 -20.53 -12.72 -24.40
N GLN A 159 -19.53 -11.93 -24.82
CA GLN A 159 -18.42 -12.36 -25.66
C GLN A 159 -18.87 -12.83 -27.06
N GLN A 160 -20.09 -12.45 -27.48
CA GLN A 160 -20.58 -12.75 -28.81
C GLN A 160 -19.98 -11.80 -29.85
N SER A 161 -19.59 -12.36 -31.01
CA SER A 161 -19.16 -11.57 -32.15
C SER A 161 -20.32 -10.69 -32.64
N ILE A 162 -20.04 -9.39 -32.78
CA ILE A 162 -20.93 -8.40 -33.37
C ILE A 162 -20.74 -8.39 -34.88
N HIS A 163 -19.48 -8.32 -35.34
CA HIS A 163 -19.16 -8.16 -36.74
C HIS A 163 -17.69 -8.53 -37.05
N THR A 164 -17.43 -8.88 -38.30
CA THR A 164 -16.09 -9.03 -38.88
C THR A 164 -16.04 -8.10 -40.08
N ALA A 165 -15.07 -7.19 -40.12
CA ALA A 165 -14.93 -6.17 -41.16
C ALA A 165 -13.47 -5.85 -41.43
N GLY A 166 -13.18 -5.31 -42.61
CA GLY A 166 -11.88 -4.74 -42.94
C GLY A 166 -11.75 -3.28 -42.50
N VAL A 167 -10.54 -2.84 -42.21
CA VAL A 167 -10.22 -1.43 -41.97
C VAL A 167 -10.09 -0.72 -43.32
N ALA A 168 -11.03 0.15 -43.66
CA ALA A 168 -11.02 0.97 -44.87
C ALA A 168 -10.10 2.20 -44.74
N ALA A 169 -10.08 2.82 -43.56
CA ALA A 169 -9.20 3.94 -43.22
C ALA A 169 -8.94 3.98 -41.71
N TYR A 170 -7.92 4.70 -41.27
CA TYR A 170 -7.68 4.93 -39.85
C TYR A 170 -7.07 6.31 -39.59
N ASP A 171 -7.16 6.73 -38.32
CA ASP A 171 -6.51 7.91 -37.78
C ASP A 171 -5.79 7.51 -36.49
N ALA A 172 -4.47 7.33 -36.59
CA ALA A 172 -3.62 6.91 -35.49
C ALA A 172 -3.58 7.91 -34.33
N ASN A 173 -3.82 9.20 -34.59
CA ASN A 173 -3.81 10.21 -33.53
C ASN A 173 -5.13 10.27 -32.78
N ALA A 174 -6.24 10.05 -33.48
CA ALA A 174 -7.57 9.98 -32.88
C ALA A 174 -7.95 8.58 -32.37
N HIS A 175 -7.06 7.58 -32.52
CA HIS A 175 -7.31 6.17 -32.25
C HIS A 175 -8.62 5.66 -32.89
N ARG A 176 -8.82 6.01 -34.15
CA ARG A 176 -10.08 5.77 -34.86
C ARG A 176 -9.86 4.93 -36.10
N ILE A 177 -10.78 4.01 -36.36
CA ILE A 177 -10.85 3.25 -37.61
C ILE A 177 -12.18 3.52 -38.33
N GLU A 178 -12.14 3.44 -39.66
CA GLU A 178 -13.31 3.35 -40.52
C GLU A 178 -13.36 1.94 -41.11
N LEU A 179 -14.51 1.28 -40.95
CA LEU A 179 -14.79 -0.07 -41.41
C LEU A 179 -15.24 -0.04 -42.88
N ASP A 180 -14.92 -1.10 -43.62
CA ASP A 180 -15.39 -1.31 -44.99
C ASP A 180 -16.86 -1.75 -45.09
N ALA A 181 -17.50 -2.03 -43.95
CA ALA A 181 -18.90 -2.40 -43.84
C ALA A 181 -19.57 -1.75 -42.61
N GLU A 182 -20.87 -1.51 -42.71
CA GLU A 182 -21.67 -0.93 -41.63
C GLU A 182 -21.89 -1.91 -40.48
N LEU A 183 -21.83 -1.41 -39.25
CA LEU A 183 -22.10 -2.21 -38.05
C LEU A 183 -23.53 -2.77 -38.05
N PRO A 184 -23.71 -4.10 -37.90
CA PRO A 184 -25.04 -4.72 -37.85
C PRO A 184 -25.78 -4.46 -36.53
N ALA A 185 -25.06 -4.09 -35.48
CA ALA A 185 -25.57 -3.74 -34.15
C ALA A 185 -24.73 -2.64 -33.49
N GLU A 186 -25.24 -2.07 -32.40
CA GLU A 186 -24.51 -1.06 -31.64
C GLU A 186 -23.32 -1.64 -30.86
N VAL A 187 -22.31 -0.81 -30.67
CA VAL A 187 -21.11 -1.07 -29.88
C VAL A 187 -21.09 -0.08 -28.71
N ARG A 188 -20.83 -0.57 -27.49
CA ARG A 188 -20.92 0.21 -26.25
C ARG A 188 -19.69 0.06 -25.37
N THR A 189 -19.13 1.20 -24.99
CA THR A 189 -18.05 1.34 -24.01
C THR A 189 -18.42 0.76 -22.64
N ALA A 190 -19.62 1.07 -22.15
CA ALA A 190 -20.11 0.62 -20.84
C ALA A 190 -20.29 -0.90 -20.74
N ARG A 191 -20.51 -1.58 -21.87
CA ARG A 191 -20.58 -3.05 -21.96
C ARG A 191 -19.19 -3.69 -22.01
N GLY A 192 -18.13 -2.89 -22.19
CA GLY A 192 -16.76 -3.38 -22.32
C GLY A 192 -16.46 -3.98 -23.69
N ASP A 193 -17.18 -3.56 -24.74
CA ASP A 193 -16.96 -4.04 -26.10
C ASP A 193 -15.54 -3.74 -26.57
N TYR A 194 -15.03 -4.60 -27.45
CA TYR A 194 -13.64 -4.53 -27.90
C TYR A 194 -13.46 -5.03 -29.33
N VAL A 195 -12.37 -4.60 -29.95
CA VAL A 195 -11.91 -5.07 -31.26
C VAL A 195 -10.77 -6.05 -31.04
N GLN A 196 -10.82 -7.20 -31.70
CA GLN A 196 -9.78 -8.22 -31.71
C GLN A 196 -9.13 -8.31 -33.09
N ILE A 197 -7.82 -8.49 -33.09
CA ILE A 197 -7.02 -8.76 -34.28
C ILE A 197 -6.50 -10.20 -34.20
N GLY A 198 -6.81 -10.98 -35.23
CA GLY A 198 -6.37 -12.37 -35.33
C GLY A 198 -6.95 -13.27 -34.23
N THR A 199 -6.31 -14.42 -34.04
CA THR A 199 -6.72 -15.43 -33.06
C THR A 199 -5.95 -15.28 -31.75
N ARG A 200 -6.61 -15.58 -30.62
CA ARG A 200 -5.91 -15.70 -29.33
C ARG A 200 -5.24 -17.06 -29.19
N SER A 201 -4.03 -17.09 -28.65
CA SER A 201 -3.33 -18.32 -28.27
C SER A 201 -3.55 -18.64 -26.79
N THR A 202 -3.52 -19.93 -26.43
CA THR A 202 -3.52 -20.41 -25.05
C THR A 202 -2.12 -20.54 -24.46
N GLU A 203 -1.07 -20.25 -25.23
CA GLU A 203 0.31 -20.20 -24.71
C GLU A 203 0.42 -19.12 -23.63
N GLU A 204 0.86 -19.51 -22.44
CA GLU A 204 0.89 -18.65 -21.26
C GLU A 204 2.05 -17.66 -21.30
N THR A 205 1.74 -16.38 -21.08
CA THR A 205 2.69 -15.27 -21.28
C THR A 205 2.99 -14.52 -20.01
N LEU A 206 1.96 -14.24 -19.21
CA LEU A 206 2.06 -13.43 -18.01
C LEU A 206 1.06 -13.95 -17.00
N GLU A 207 1.54 -14.29 -15.82
CA GLU A 207 0.69 -14.62 -14.69
C GLU A 207 0.50 -13.38 -13.83
N PHE A 208 -0.74 -13.11 -13.43
CA PHE A 208 -1.06 -12.17 -12.36
C PHE A 208 -1.51 -12.95 -11.13
N THR A 209 -1.06 -12.51 -9.96
CA THR A 209 -1.51 -13.03 -8.67
C THR A 209 -1.97 -11.89 -7.78
N ALA A 210 -2.93 -12.14 -6.90
CA ALA A 210 -3.29 -11.19 -5.86
C ALA A 210 -2.10 -10.97 -4.91
N VAL A 211 -1.95 -9.75 -4.37
CA VAL A 211 -0.78 -9.40 -3.53
C VAL A 211 -0.60 -10.27 -2.29
N SER A 212 -1.69 -10.86 -1.80
CA SER A 212 -1.73 -11.65 -0.57
C SER A 212 -2.71 -12.80 -0.73
N PRO A 213 -2.49 -13.93 -0.04
CA PRO A 213 -3.40 -15.07 -0.10
C PRO A 213 -4.81 -14.74 0.40
N GLY A 214 -5.77 -15.55 -0.03
CA GLY A 214 -7.17 -15.51 0.40
C GLY A 214 -8.17 -15.36 -0.73
N GLY A 215 -9.43 -15.73 -0.43
CA GLY A 215 -10.54 -15.70 -1.38
C GLY A 215 -10.92 -14.30 -1.88
N TRP A 216 -10.47 -13.25 -1.18
CA TRP A 216 -10.65 -11.86 -1.61
C TRP A 216 -10.09 -11.60 -3.02
N GLY A 217 -9.03 -12.33 -3.40
CA GLY A 217 -8.34 -12.16 -4.67
C GLY A 217 -9.23 -12.45 -5.87
N SER A 218 -10.28 -13.26 -5.72
CA SER A 218 -11.26 -13.54 -6.78
C SER A 218 -12.10 -12.30 -7.17
N GLY A 219 -12.12 -11.27 -6.33
CA GLY A 219 -12.72 -9.97 -6.65
C GLY A 219 -11.80 -9.02 -7.43
N VAL A 220 -10.57 -9.45 -7.73
CA VAL A 220 -9.57 -8.65 -8.45
C VAL A 220 -9.66 -8.90 -9.94
N GLN A 221 -9.68 -7.81 -10.70
CA GLN A 221 -9.64 -7.82 -12.16
C GLN A 221 -8.46 -7.01 -12.66
N VAL A 222 -7.78 -7.53 -13.67
CA VAL A 222 -6.59 -6.93 -14.27
C VAL A 222 -6.78 -6.79 -15.77
N ARG A 223 -6.39 -5.64 -16.32
CA ARG A 223 -6.27 -5.41 -17.75
C ARG A 223 -4.87 -4.93 -18.04
N ILE A 224 -4.24 -5.55 -19.03
CA ILE A 224 -3.01 -5.06 -19.64
C ILE A 224 -3.33 -4.66 -21.07
N GLN A 225 -2.76 -3.55 -21.53
CA GLN A 225 -2.93 -3.05 -22.89
C GLN A 225 -1.65 -2.37 -23.38
N PRO A 226 -1.35 -2.42 -24.69
CA PRO A 226 -0.25 -1.64 -25.24
C PRO A 226 -0.60 -0.16 -25.20
N MET A 227 0.41 0.68 -25.01
CA MET A 227 0.28 2.14 -24.98
C MET A 227 1.48 2.81 -25.66
N SER A 228 1.27 4.04 -26.14
CA SER A 228 2.37 4.86 -26.65
C SER A 228 3.03 5.57 -25.48
N GLY A 229 4.24 5.14 -25.10
CA GLY A 229 5.03 5.77 -24.03
C GLY A 229 5.67 7.09 -24.47
N ALA A 230 5.96 7.23 -25.77
CA ALA A 230 6.39 8.46 -26.39
C ALA A 230 6.05 8.47 -27.89
N ALA A 231 5.65 9.63 -28.41
CA ALA A 231 5.54 9.88 -29.84
C ALA A 231 6.71 10.78 -30.28
N LEU A 232 7.70 10.19 -30.92
CA LEU A 232 8.96 10.87 -31.27
C LEU A 232 8.90 11.38 -32.72
N PRO A 233 9.27 12.63 -33.00
CA PRO A 233 9.34 13.12 -34.38
C PRO A 233 10.43 12.39 -35.16
N VAL A 234 10.11 12.03 -36.40
CA VAL A 234 11.14 11.74 -37.40
C VAL A 234 11.87 13.05 -37.72
N LEU A 235 13.20 13.00 -37.78
CA LEU A 235 14.01 14.15 -38.19
C LEU A 235 14.23 14.11 -39.71
N PRO A 236 14.34 15.28 -40.35
CA PRO A 236 14.62 15.36 -41.78
C PRO A 236 15.97 14.73 -42.13
N ASP A 237 16.03 14.09 -43.30
CA ASP A 237 17.28 13.69 -43.92
C ASP A 237 18.15 14.94 -44.17
N PRO A 238 19.44 14.95 -43.76
CA PRO A 238 20.34 16.07 -44.01
C PRO A 238 20.38 16.55 -45.47
N GLN A 239 20.08 15.67 -46.43
CA GLN A 239 20.12 15.97 -47.87
C GLN A 239 18.90 16.74 -48.38
N GLU A 240 17.82 16.88 -47.58
CA GLU A 240 16.60 17.57 -48.01
C GLU A 240 16.73 19.11 -48.04
N GLY A 241 17.74 19.72 -47.40
CA GLY A 241 17.89 21.18 -47.41
C GLY A 241 16.87 21.94 -46.54
N ALA A 242 16.61 23.22 -46.88
CA ALA A 242 15.91 24.17 -46.01
C ALA A 242 14.37 24.02 -45.99
N LEU A 243 13.75 24.29 -44.83
CA LEU A 243 12.30 24.36 -44.69
C LEU A 243 11.77 25.70 -45.19
N PHE A 244 10.60 25.72 -45.82
CA PHE A 244 9.84 26.95 -46.07
C PHE A 244 8.39 26.79 -45.62
N ILE A 245 7.77 27.91 -45.26
CA ILE A 245 6.34 28.02 -45.01
C ILE A 245 5.85 29.23 -45.79
N THR A 246 4.84 29.01 -46.63
CA THR A 246 4.20 30.06 -47.44
C THR A 246 2.68 29.87 -47.39
N GLN A 247 1.95 30.60 -48.22
CA GLN A 247 0.51 30.53 -48.34
C GLN A 247 0.10 30.65 -49.82
N LEU A 248 -1.07 30.12 -50.15
CA LEU A 248 -1.66 30.28 -51.47
C LEU A 248 -1.83 31.75 -51.84
N ALA A 249 -1.33 32.14 -53.00
CA ALA A 249 -1.42 33.50 -53.54
C ALA A 249 -2.74 33.75 -54.28
N ALA A 250 -3.41 32.69 -54.73
CA ALA A 250 -4.70 32.67 -55.40
C ALA A 250 -5.54 31.47 -54.96
N ASP A 251 -6.83 31.47 -55.30
CA ASP A 251 -7.67 30.27 -55.17
C ASP A 251 -7.18 29.22 -56.18
N ALA A 252 -7.20 27.94 -55.78
CA ALA A 252 -6.90 26.80 -56.63
C ALA A 252 -8.16 25.95 -56.76
N ASP A 253 -8.58 25.69 -57.99
CA ASP A 253 -9.72 24.81 -58.27
C ASP A 253 -9.40 23.37 -57.85
N ALA A 254 -10.42 22.55 -57.62
CA ALA A 254 -10.22 21.13 -57.31
C ALA A 254 -9.46 20.43 -58.47
N ASP A 255 -8.54 19.55 -58.10
CA ASP A 255 -7.69 18.77 -59.02
C ASP A 255 -6.87 19.60 -60.03
N SER A 256 -6.59 20.89 -59.73
CA SER A 256 -5.76 21.76 -60.55
C SER A 256 -4.30 21.27 -60.63
N GLU A 257 -3.69 21.24 -61.81
CA GLU A 257 -2.29 20.80 -61.96
C GLU A 257 -1.27 21.82 -61.44
N THR A 258 -1.65 23.10 -61.30
CA THR A 258 -0.76 24.17 -60.87
C THR A 258 -1.39 25.04 -59.80
N VAL A 259 -0.58 25.42 -58.82
CA VAL A 259 -1.01 26.18 -57.65
C VAL A 259 -0.02 27.31 -57.38
N GLU A 260 -0.51 28.55 -57.28
CA GLU A 260 0.34 29.71 -57.02
C GLU A 260 0.50 29.94 -55.50
N VAL A 261 1.75 30.02 -55.04
CA VAL A 261 2.09 30.40 -53.66
C VAL A 261 2.87 31.70 -53.61
N ALA A 262 2.82 32.40 -52.48
CA ALA A 262 3.62 33.61 -52.30
C ALA A 262 5.13 33.25 -52.27
N ALA A 263 5.95 34.03 -52.96
CA ALA A 263 7.41 33.89 -52.89
C ALA A 263 7.91 34.21 -51.47
N ARG A 264 8.86 33.42 -50.98
CA ARG A 264 9.47 33.56 -49.65
C ARG A 264 10.95 33.17 -49.72
N THR A 265 11.75 33.69 -48.80
CA THR A 265 13.16 33.29 -48.64
C THR A 265 13.25 31.78 -48.39
N GLY A 266 14.07 31.07 -49.16
CA GLY A 266 14.21 29.61 -49.11
C GLY A 266 13.20 28.83 -49.98
N LEU A 267 12.37 29.52 -50.76
CA LEU A 267 11.50 28.93 -51.80
C LEU A 267 12.06 29.28 -53.18
N ASP A 268 13.20 28.69 -53.53
CA ASP A 268 13.89 28.86 -54.81
C ASP A 268 14.21 27.48 -55.40
N PRO A 269 13.80 27.16 -56.64
CA PRO A 269 14.13 25.89 -57.30
C PRO A 269 15.64 25.64 -57.43
N ASP A 270 16.49 26.67 -57.44
CA ASP A 270 17.94 26.51 -57.57
C ASP A 270 18.61 26.02 -56.26
N ASP A 271 17.98 26.29 -55.11
CA ASP A 271 18.46 25.92 -53.77
C ASP A 271 17.81 24.62 -53.23
N LEU A 272 16.90 24.02 -54.01
CA LEU A 272 16.04 22.91 -53.58
C LEU A 272 16.12 21.72 -54.56
N PRO A 273 15.76 20.50 -54.10
CA PRO A 273 15.60 19.36 -55.01
C PRO A 273 14.55 19.64 -56.10
N ALA A 274 14.74 19.07 -57.29
CA ALA A 274 13.85 19.27 -58.44
C ALA A 274 12.37 18.96 -58.15
N ASP A 275 12.12 17.96 -57.30
CA ASP A 275 10.81 17.70 -56.73
C ASP A 275 10.86 17.89 -55.21
N VAL A 276 9.92 18.65 -54.66
CA VAL A 276 9.75 18.81 -53.21
C VAL A 276 8.40 18.31 -52.75
N TRP A 277 8.29 17.94 -51.48
CA TRP A 277 7.00 17.63 -50.86
C TRP A 277 6.49 18.82 -50.08
N VAL A 278 5.21 19.13 -50.28
CA VAL A 278 4.50 20.19 -49.54
C VAL A 278 3.24 19.61 -48.91
N GLN A 279 2.88 20.14 -47.76
CA GLN A 279 1.61 19.91 -47.11
C GLN A 279 0.70 21.10 -47.37
N ILE A 280 -0.49 20.81 -47.91
CA ILE A 280 -1.56 21.77 -48.18
C ILE A 280 -2.83 21.17 -47.61
N GLY A 281 -3.44 21.86 -46.63
CA GLY A 281 -4.52 21.26 -45.84
C GLY A 281 -4.06 20.01 -45.08
N THR A 282 -4.81 18.91 -45.22
CA THR A 282 -4.52 17.62 -44.60
C THR A 282 -3.64 16.70 -45.46
N GLY A 283 -3.47 17.02 -46.75
CA GLY A 283 -2.73 16.19 -47.70
C GLY A 283 -1.27 16.57 -47.86
N ARG A 284 -0.45 15.59 -48.25
CA ARG A 284 0.95 15.78 -48.67
C ARG A 284 1.06 15.55 -50.17
N PHE A 285 1.67 16.48 -50.88
CA PHE A 285 1.75 16.50 -52.32
C PHE A 285 3.19 16.67 -52.77
N LYS A 286 3.60 15.87 -53.75
CA LYS A 286 4.86 16.06 -54.46
C LYS A 286 4.65 17.16 -55.50
N VAL A 287 5.53 18.15 -55.56
CA VAL A 287 5.40 19.30 -56.46
C VAL A 287 6.73 19.68 -57.08
N GLN A 288 6.67 20.25 -58.28
CA GLN A 288 7.79 20.91 -58.94
C GLN A 288 7.69 22.41 -58.77
N LEU A 289 8.82 23.05 -58.51
CA LEU A 289 8.90 24.49 -58.27
C LEU A 289 9.20 25.22 -59.58
N GLY A 290 8.32 26.14 -59.97
CA GLY A 290 8.59 27.13 -61.01
C GLY A 290 9.53 28.24 -60.52
N GLN A 291 10.15 28.95 -61.46
CA GLN A 291 10.97 30.11 -61.13
C GLN A 291 10.12 31.23 -60.50
N PRO A 292 10.61 31.93 -59.45
CA PRO A 292 9.87 33.03 -58.84
C PRO A 292 9.57 34.15 -59.85
N ALA A 293 8.30 34.53 -59.99
CA ALA A 293 7.86 35.62 -60.87
C ALA A 293 6.75 36.42 -60.18
N ASP A 294 6.83 37.76 -60.25
CA ASP A 294 5.83 38.68 -59.68
C ASP A 294 5.48 38.44 -58.19
N GLY A 295 6.48 38.04 -57.39
CA GLY A 295 6.30 37.75 -55.97
C GLY A 295 5.54 36.45 -55.68
N LYS A 296 5.38 35.58 -56.69
CA LYS A 296 4.75 34.27 -56.59
C LYS A 296 5.69 33.18 -57.10
N VAL A 297 5.42 31.95 -56.69
CA VAL A 297 6.05 30.73 -57.19
C VAL A 297 4.93 29.78 -57.60
N THR A 298 5.05 29.19 -58.78
CA THR A 298 4.09 28.18 -59.25
C THR A 298 4.55 26.81 -58.75
N LEU A 299 3.68 26.08 -58.06
CA LEU A 299 3.87 24.68 -57.71
C LEU A 299 3.10 23.82 -58.71
N THR A 300 3.79 22.94 -59.43
CA THR A 300 3.18 22.01 -60.38
C THR A 300 3.02 20.65 -59.73
N LEU A 301 1.79 20.16 -59.62
CA LEU A 301 1.45 18.81 -59.16
C LEU A 301 1.58 17.80 -60.32
N PRO A 302 1.94 16.53 -60.06
CA PRO A 302 1.90 15.49 -61.06
C PRO A 302 0.50 15.36 -61.69
N SER A 303 0.44 15.14 -63.00
CA SER A 303 -0.83 14.98 -63.71
C SER A 303 -1.69 13.87 -63.10
N GLY A 304 -2.98 14.15 -62.90
CA GLY A 304 -3.92 13.24 -62.25
C GLY A 304 -3.89 13.24 -60.73
N THR A 305 -3.17 14.17 -60.08
CA THR A 305 -3.23 14.36 -58.63
C THR A 305 -4.62 14.87 -58.23
N SER A 306 -5.31 14.16 -57.35
CA SER A 306 -6.60 14.63 -56.82
C SER A 306 -6.42 15.45 -55.55
N HIS A 307 -7.10 16.59 -55.48
CA HIS A 307 -7.15 17.44 -54.29
C HIS A 307 -8.41 18.33 -54.28
N GLU A 308 -8.85 18.73 -53.08
CA GLU A 308 -9.98 19.65 -52.93
C GLU A 308 -9.65 21.06 -53.44
N ALA A 309 -10.69 21.87 -53.67
CA ALA A 309 -10.49 23.28 -53.99
C ALA A 309 -9.93 24.04 -52.78
N TRP A 310 -8.85 24.79 -52.99
CA TRP A 310 -8.18 25.54 -51.94
C TRP A 310 -8.34 27.04 -52.11
N ARG A 311 -8.49 27.75 -50.98
CA ARG A 311 -8.67 29.20 -50.98
C ARG A 311 -7.35 29.93 -50.72
N LYS A 312 -7.22 31.11 -51.33
CA LYS A 312 -6.13 32.05 -51.09
C LYS A 312 -5.90 32.24 -49.59
N GLY A 313 -4.63 32.22 -49.19
CA GLY A 313 -4.22 32.33 -47.79
C GLY A 313 -4.09 31.00 -47.04
N LEU A 314 -4.49 29.86 -47.64
CA LEU A 314 -4.22 28.55 -47.05
C LEU A 314 -2.71 28.31 -46.95
N LEU A 315 -2.26 27.81 -45.79
CA LEU A 315 -0.84 27.54 -45.55
C LEU A 315 -0.34 26.39 -46.44
N VAL A 316 0.84 26.62 -47.02
CA VAL A 316 1.61 25.62 -47.75
C VAL A 316 2.96 25.50 -47.08
N ARG A 317 3.22 24.34 -46.49
CA ARG A 317 4.47 24.07 -45.77
C ARG A 317 5.28 23.02 -46.51
N ARG A 318 6.58 23.24 -46.70
CA ARG A 318 7.46 22.16 -47.13
C ARG A 318 7.54 21.07 -46.06
N VAL A 319 7.37 19.83 -46.48
CA VAL A 319 7.58 18.66 -45.61
C VAL A 319 8.79 17.91 -46.14
N ARG A 320 9.80 17.75 -45.30
CA ARG A 320 11.04 17.05 -45.67
C ARG A 320 10.92 15.56 -45.40
N ARG A 321 11.50 14.76 -46.27
CA ARG A 321 11.62 13.32 -46.06
C ARG A 321 12.56 13.03 -44.90
N GLY A 322 12.20 12.07 -44.06
CA GLY A 322 13.04 11.56 -42.98
C GLY A 322 14.00 10.47 -43.45
N ASN A 323 13.65 9.78 -44.54
CA ASN A 323 14.49 8.83 -45.24
C ASN A 323 14.37 9.01 -46.76
N THR A 324 15.50 8.98 -47.46
CA THR A 324 15.56 9.11 -48.92
C THR A 324 15.56 7.75 -49.62
N SER A 325 15.83 6.66 -48.90
CA SER A 325 15.75 5.28 -49.36
C SER A 325 15.27 4.35 -48.23
N ALA A 326 14.80 3.16 -48.59
CA ALA A 326 14.45 2.13 -47.61
C ALA A 326 15.74 1.65 -46.91
N GLY A 327 15.75 1.71 -45.59
CA GLY A 327 16.89 1.29 -44.78
C GLY A 327 16.53 1.13 -43.31
N PRO A 328 17.41 0.52 -42.51
CA PRO A 328 17.16 0.28 -41.08
C PRO A 328 17.44 1.49 -40.21
N ALA A 329 18.15 2.51 -40.71
CA ALA A 329 18.53 3.69 -39.95
C ALA A 329 17.55 4.85 -40.16
N LEU A 330 17.12 5.48 -39.06
CA LEU A 330 16.22 6.63 -39.06
C LEU A 330 16.71 7.67 -38.05
N ARG A 331 16.69 8.95 -38.43
CA ARG A 331 16.96 10.03 -37.48
C ARG A 331 15.68 10.39 -36.72
N VAL A 332 15.75 10.41 -35.40
CA VAL A 332 14.59 10.58 -34.51
C VAL A 332 14.90 11.61 -33.43
N GLY A 333 14.01 12.59 -33.28
CA GLY A 333 14.14 13.60 -32.24
C GLY A 333 13.80 13.00 -30.88
N GLY A 334 14.67 13.22 -29.89
CA GLY A 334 14.49 12.63 -28.56
C GLY A 334 14.78 11.13 -28.51
N ALA A 335 15.62 10.62 -29.42
CA ALA A 335 16.04 9.21 -29.46
C ALA A 335 16.64 8.69 -28.14
N SER A 336 17.11 9.57 -27.24
CA SER A 336 17.55 9.22 -25.89
C SER A 336 16.47 8.57 -24.99
N ARG A 337 15.18 8.66 -25.39
CA ARG A 337 14.08 7.95 -24.72
C ARG A 337 13.96 6.49 -25.16
N LEU A 338 14.53 6.14 -26.31
CA LEU A 338 14.59 4.77 -26.81
C LEU A 338 15.76 4.02 -26.17
N TYR A 339 15.69 2.70 -26.24
CA TYR A 339 16.70 1.80 -25.71
C TYR A 339 16.80 0.59 -26.63
N GLN A 340 17.94 -0.13 -26.58
CA GLN A 340 18.10 -1.37 -27.33
C GLN A 340 17.03 -2.40 -26.92
N GLY A 341 16.35 -2.99 -27.89
CA GLY A 341 15.21 -3.88 -27.68
C GLY A 341 13.87 -3.17 -27.52
N ALA A 342 13.82 -1.83 -27.54
CA ALA A 342 12.55 -1.10 -27.50
C ALA A 342 11.73 -1.40 -28.77
N VAL A 343 10.44 -1.66 -28.57
CA VAL A 343 9.50 -1.86 -29.68
C VAL A 343 8.88 -0.53 -30.06
N VAL A 344 8.84 -0.27 -31.36
CA VAL A 344 8.35 0.98 -31.91
C VAL A 344 7.37 0.71 -33.04
N GLN A 345 6.35 1.56 -33.15
CA GLN A 345 5.41 1.56 -34.26
C GLN A 345 5.58 2.82 -35.10
N LEU A 346 5.69 2.62 -36.41
CA LEU A 346 5.74 3.64 -37.43
C LEU A 346 4.40 3.71 -38.16
N ASP A 347 4.01 4.92 -38.52
CA ASP A 347 2.83 5.22 -39.33
C ASP A 347 3.30 5.92 -40.62
N ASP A 348 3.07 5.30 -41.77
CA ASP A 348 3.35 5.89 -43.09
C ASP A 348 2.11 6.54 -43.74
N GLY A 349 1.00 6.62 -43.00
CA GLY A 349 -0.31 7.11 -43.42
C GLY A 349 -1.22 6.03 -44.03
N THR A 350 -0.69 4.86 -44.40
CA THR A 350 -1.45 3.73 -44.98
C THR A 350 -1.25 2.44 -44.20
N ASN A 351 -0.04 2.20 -43.71
CA ASN A 351 0.38 1.03 -42.97
C ASN A 351 0.96 1.43 -41.62
N LEU A 352 0.63 0.62 -40.63
CA LEU A 352 1.23 0.66 -39.31
C LEU A 352 2.28 -0.46 -39.24
N THR A 353 3.53 -0.09 -38.99
CA THR A 353 4.66 -1.02 -39.05
C THR A 353 5.37 -1.10 -37.72
N ILE A 354 5.55 -2.31 -37.20
CA ILE A 354 6.27 -2.57 -35.96
C ILE A 354 7.73 -2.87 -36.26
N ARG A 355 8.64 -2.29 -35.46
CA ARG A 355 10.07 -2.55 -35.50
C ARG A 355 10.65 -2.63 -34.10
N THR A 356 11.81 -3.24 -33.99
CA THR A 356 12.60 -3.31 -32.75
C THR A 356 13.87 -2.47 -32.92
N VAL A 357 14.19 -1.67 -31.92
CA VAL A 357 15.42 -0.87 -31.90
C VAL A 357 16.63 -1.77 -31.65
N GLN A 358 17.55 -1.85 -32.60
CA GLN A 358 18.83 -2.54 -32.46
C GLN A 358 19.89 -1.68 -31.76
N SER A 359 19.94 -0.39 -32.08
CA SER A 359 20.90 0.54 -31.48
C SER A 359 20.43 1.99 -31.57
N VAL A 360 20.95 2.83 -30.68
CA VAL A 360 20.71 4.28 -30.67
C VAL A 360 22.06 4.98 -30.55
N ALA A 361 22.38 5.85 -31.51
CA ALA A 361 23.59 6.64 -31.55
C ALA A 361 23.24 8.11 -31.80
N ALA A 362 23.29 8.92 -30.73
CA ALA A 362 22.79 10.31 -30.73
C ALA A 362 21.32 10.39 -31.17
N ASP A 363 21.05 10.90 -32.37
CA ASP A 363 19.73 11.02 -32.98
C ASP A 363 19.44 9.93 -34.03
N VAL A 364 20.41 9.05 -34.33
CA VAL A 364 20.25 7.95 -35.28
C VAL A 364 19.81 6.69 -34.54
N VAL A 365 18.68 6.13 -34.95
CA VAL A 365 18.12 4.87 -34.45
C VAL A 365 18.26 3.82 -35.53
N THR A 366 18.85 2.66 -35.21
CA THR A 366 18.91 1.51 -36.12
C THR A 366 17.86 0.49 -35.71
N LEU A 367 17.02 0.06 -36.64
CA LEU A 367 15.92 -0.87 -36.45
C LEU A 367 16.28 -2.27 -36.98
N ASP A 368 15.54 -3.28 -36.52
CA ASP A 368 15.68 -4.69 -36.90
C ASP A 368 15.31 -5.02 -38.35
N GLY A 369 14.67 -4.08 -39.04
CA GLY A 369 14.36 -4.18 -40.45
C GLY A 369 14.19 -2.81 -41.09
N ASN A 370 14.08 -2.81 -42.41
CA ASN A 370 13.93 -1.57 -43.16
C ASN A 370 12.63 -0.86 -42.79
N VAL A 371 12.69 0.47 -42.69
CA VAL A 371 11.51 1.32 -42.68
C VAL A 371 10.84 1.25 -44.05
N PRO A 372 9.58 0.79 -44.16
CA PRO A 372 8.87 0.76 -45.42
C PRO A 372 8.45 2.17 -45.85
N GLY A 373 8.42 2.44 -47.15
CA GLY A 373 7.92 3.70 -47.72
C GLY A 373 8.83 4.91 -47.49
N THR A 374 8.25 6.09 -47.76
CA THR A 374 8.86 7.40 -47.50
C THR A 374 8.24 7.99 -46.25
N LEU A 375 9.02 8.09 -45.18
CA LEU A 375 8.63 8.82 -43.98
C LEU A 375 8.97 10.30 -44.13
N PHE A 376 8.25 11.12 -43.40
CA PHE A 376 8.38 12.56 -43.38
C PHE A 376 8.63 13.06 -41.96
N GLU A 377 9.20 14.25 -41.83
CA GLU A 377 9.45 14.89 -40.52
C GLU A 377 8.16 15.17 -39.70
N THR A 378 7.00 15.07 -40.33
CA THR A 378 5.68 15.15 -39.69
C THR A 378 5.20 13.83 -39.13
N ASP A 379 5.81 12.71 -39.54
CA ASP A 379 5.49 11.37 -39.04
C ASP A 379 6.11 11.15 -37.66
N ARG A 380 5.54 10.20 -36.94
CA ARG A 380 5.89 9.90 -35.56
C ARG A 380 6.32 8.44 -35.43
N LEU A 381 7.38 8.26 -34.66
CA LEU A 381 7.81 6.97 -34.15
C LEU A 381 7.24 6.80 -32.73
N HIS A 382 6.32 5.86 -32.57
CA HIS A 382 5.68 5.60 -31.29
C HIS A 382 6.45 4.52 -30.52
N LEU A 383 7.01 4.85 -29.36
CA LEU A 383 7.54 3.88 -28.42
C LEU A 383 6.38 3.09 -27.80
N VAL A 384 6.38 1.78 -27.98
CA VAL A 384 5.36 0.87 -27.45
C VAL A 384 5.78 0.37 -26.07
N GLU A 385 4.92 0.63 -25.10
CA GLU A 385 5.05 0.19 -23.70
C GLU A 385 3.71 -0.43 -23.27
N ALA A 386 3.62 -0.92 -22.04
CA ALA A 386 2.39 -1.45 -21.46
C ALA A 386 1.77 -0.49 -20.42
N GLN A 387 0.44 -0.51 -20.37
CA GLN A 387 -0.36 -0.04 -19.25
C GLN A 387 -1.00 -1.23 -18.55
N VAL A 388 -0.96 -1.27 -17.22
CA VAL A 388 -1.73 -2.21 -16.39
C VAL A 388 -2.74 -1.42 -15.58
N ASP A 389 -4.01 -1.80 -15.69
CA ASP A 389 -5.10 -1.37 -14.83
C ASP A 389 -5.51 -2.55 -13.95
N ALA A 390 -5.54 -2.37 -12.64
CA ALA A 390 -6.06 -3.34 -11.70
C ALA A 390 -7.23 -2.72 -10.92
N ARG A 391 -8.30 -3.50 -10.70
CA ARG A 391 -9.41 -3.08 -9.86
C ARG A 391 -9.84 -4.21 -8.94
N PHE A 392 -10.25 -3.84 -7.73
CA PHE A 392 -10.85 -4.74 -6.76
C PHE A 392 -12.22 -4.20 -6.39
N THR A 393 -13.24 -5.05 -6.49
CA THR A 393 -14.59 -4.72 -6.01
C THR A 393 -14.83 -5.50 -4.73
N ASP A 394 -15.03 -4.79 -3.63
CA ASP A 394 -15.32 -5.45 -2.36
C ASP A 394 -16.79 -5.96 -2.31
N PRO A 395 -17.16 -6.81 -1.34
CA PRO A 395 -18.53 -7.30 -1.21
C PRO A 395 -19.59 -6.22 -0.96
N SER A 396 -19.20 -5.01 -0.57
CA SER A 396 -20.10 -3.86 -0.40
C SER A 396 -20.35 -3.10 -1.72
N GLY A 397 -19.61 -3.44 -2.79
CA GLY A 397 -19.64 -2.76 -4.08
C GLY A 397 -18.66 -1.59 -4.19
N THR A 398 -17.81 -1.36 -3.19
CA THR A 398 -16.78 -0.32 -3.25
C THR A 398 -15.65 -0.78 -4.16
N VAL A 399 -15.24 0.09 -5.10
CA VAL A 399 -14.20 -0.21 -6.08
C VAL A 399 -12.92 0.53 -5.74
N VAL A 400 -11.82 -0.22 -5.59
CA VAL A 400 -10.45 0.30 -5.54
C VAL A 400 -9.81 0.07 -6.90
N SER A 401 -9.10 1.05 -7.44
CA SER A 401 -8.43 0.92 -8.75
C SER A 401 -7.01 1.48 -8.73
N GLU A 402 -6.12 0.83 -9.47
CA GLU A 402 -4.72 1.21 -9.66
C GLU A 402 -4.40 1.21 -11.15
N THR A 403 -3.71 2.24 -11.64
CA THR A 403 -3.25 2.32 -13.03
C THR A 403 -1.75 2.60 -13.07
N TYR A 404 -1.04 1.78 -13.82
CA TYR A 404 0.41 1.87 -14.03
C TYR A 404 0.69 1.99 -15.53
N ARG A 405 1.45 3.01 -15.93
CA ARG A 405 1.76 3.35 -17.32
C ARG A 405 3.26 3.30 -17.58
N ASN A 406 3.63 3.24 -18.85
CA ASN A 406 5.03 3.21 -19.32
C ASN A 406 5.80 2.02 -18.75
N LEU A 407 5.17 0.85 -18.73
CA LEU A 407 5.77 -0.39 -18.24
C LEU A 407 6.43 -1.15 -19.37
N ARG A 408 7.69 -1.52 -19.17
CA ARG A 408 8.40 -2.41 -20.10
C ARG A 408 7.93 -3.84 -19.86
N LEU A 409 7.54 -4.54 -20.92
CA LEU A 409 7.14 -5.95 -20.83
C LEU A 409 8.31 -6.85 -20.40
N THR A 410 9.52 -6.57 -20.90
CA THR A 410 10.71 -7.40 -20.69
C THR A 410 11.92 -6.57 -20.25
N GLY A 411 12.98 -7.26 -19.82
CA GLY A 411 14.26 -6.68 -19.38
C GLY A 411 14.27 -6.21 -17.92
N ASP A 412 15.46 -5.92 -17.39
CA ASP A 412 15.69 -5.74 -15.93
C ASP A 412 15.66 -4.27 -15.47
N ALA A 413 14.89 -3.42 -16.14
CA ALA A 413 14.78 -2.01 -15.77
C ALA A 413 13.83 -1.81 -14.56
N PRO A 414 13.98 -0.73 -13.76
CA PRO A 414 12.99 -0.37 -12.72
C PRO A 414 11.58 -0.13 -13.27
N SER A 415 11.46 0.21 -14.56
CA SER A 415 10.19 0.36 -15.29
C SER A 415 9.65 -0.96 -15.84
N ASN A 416 10.31 -2.10 -15.59
CA ASN A 416 9.76 -3.41 -15.93
C ASN A 416 8.42 -3.62 -15.20
N LEU A 417 7.46 -4.23 -15.90
CA LEU A 417 6.12 -4.48 -15.39
C LEU A 417 6.11 -5.26 -14.08
N ALA A 418 6.82 -6.39 -14.00
CA ALA A 418 6.85 -7.25 -12.83
C ALA A 418 7.51 -6.51 -11.65
N THR A 419 8.64 -5.86 -11.88
CA THR A 419 9.35 -5.05 -10.86
C THR A 419 8.48 -3.90 -10.35
N THR A 420 7.81 -3.18 -11.24
CA THR A 420 6.97 -2.03 -10.88
C THR A 420 5.79 -2.48 -10.02
N LEU A 421 5.09 -3.54 -10.42
CA LEU A 421 3.95 -4.06 -9.67
C LEU A 421 4.37 -4.67 -8.33
N ALA A 422 5.52 -5.36 -8.27
CA ALA A 422 6.08 -5.90 -7.04
C ALA A 422 6.29 -4.83 -5.96
N VAL A 423 6.74 -3.64 -6.35
CA VAL A 423 7.03 -2.54 -5.42
C VAL A 423 5.81 -1.66 -5.16
N ARG A 424 5.00 -1.37 -6.19
CA ARG A 424 4.00 -0.29 -6.13
C ARG A 424 2.55 -0.73 -6.03
N SER A 425 2.20 -1.96 -6.44
CA SER A 425 0.81 -2.41 -6.44
C SER A 425 0.37 -2.91 -5.07
N GLN A 426 -0.84 -2.52 -4.65
CA GLN A 426 -1.52 -3.04 -3.46
C GLN A 426 -2.55 -4.11 -3.81
N LEU A 427 -2.80 -4.37 -5.10
CA LEU A 427 -3.77 -5.37 -5.54
C LEU A 427 -3.10 -6.62 -6.13
N VAL A 428 -2.09 -6.46 -6.97
CA VAL A 428 -1.56 -7.56 -7.78
C VAL A 428 -0.04 -7.63 -7.83
N ARG A 429 0.46 -8.81 -8.18
CA ARG A 429 1.82 -9.09 -8.59
C ARG A 429 1.77 -9.70 -9.99
N ALA A 430 2.88 -9.63 -10.71
CA ALA A 430 2.99 -10.21 -12.04
C ALA A 430 4.28 -11.01 -12.18
N THR A 431 4.18 -12.14 -12.88
CA THR A 431 5.29 -13.03 -13.18
C THR A 431 5.34 -13.25 -14.69
N ALA A 432 6.44 -12.83 -15.32
CA ALA A 432 6.68 -13.12 -16.74
C ALA A 432 6.91 -14.62 -16.94
N LEU A 433 6.21 -15.21 -17.90
CA LEU A 433 6.35 -16.62 -18.28
C LEU A 433 7.15 -16.74 -19.58
N SER A 434 7.53 -17.97 -19.94
CA SER A 434 8.39 -18.22 -21.11
C SER A 434 7.78 -17.78 -22.44
N GLY A 435 6.44 -17.72 -22.53
CA GLY A 435 5.75 -17.25 -23.72
C GLY A 435 5.76 -15.73 -23.90
N LEU A 436 6.20 -14.93 -22.92
CA LEU A 436 6.10 -13.48 -23.01
C LEU A 436 6.83 -12.91 -24.24
N SER A 437 6.09 -12.22 -25.10
CA SER A 437 6.62 -11.58 -26.31
C SER A 437 6.56 -10.06 -26.21
N THR A 438 7.53 -9.40 -26.83
CA THR A 438 7.50 -7.94 -27.06
C THR A 438 6.78 -7.56 -28.35
N ASP A 439 6.44 -8.54 -29.20
CA ASP A 439 5.66 -8.31 -30.42
C ASP A 439 4.23 -7.89 -30.04
N PRO A 440 3.79 -6.66 -30.39
CA PRO A 440 2.44 -6.19 -30.08
C PRO A 440 1.33 -6.99 -30.78
N ALA A 441 1.62 -7.73 -31.86
CA ALA A 441 0.65 -8.66 -32.45
C ALA A 441 0.41 -9.91 -31.58
N LYS A 442 1.33 -10.19 -30.66
CA LYS A 442 1.28 -11.30 -29.68
C LYS A 442 1.24 -10.74 -28.25
N PHE A 443 0.55 -9.63 -28.05
CA PHE A 443 0.49 -8.98 -26.74
C PHE A 443 -0.19 -9.87 -25.69
N PRO A 444 0.15 -9.75 -24.39
CA PRO A 444 -0.55 -10.47 -23.33
C PRO A 444 -2.02 -10.06 -23.27
N VAL A 445 -2.95 -11.01 -23.44
CA VAL A 445 -4.40 -10.76 -23.37
C VAL A 445 -5.12 -11.92 -22.67
N PRO A 446 -6.26 -11.69 -22.00
CA PRO A 446 -7.00 -12.78 -21.38
C PRO A 446 -7.56 -13.72 -22.45
N ALA A 447 -7.91 -14.95 -22.08
CA ALA A 447 -8.52 -15.90 -23.02
C ALA A 447 -9.81 -15.36 -23.64
N VAL A 448 -10.55 -14.56 -22.88
CA VAL A 448 -11.85 -13.98 -23.26
C VAL A 448 -11.95 -12.55 -22.69
N GLY A 449 -12.64 -11.64 -23.37
CA GLY A 449 -12.82 -10.26 -22.91
C GLY A 449 -11.57 -9.40 -22.98
N SER A 450 -11.58 -8.27 -22.27
CA SER A 450 -10.44 -7.36 -22.10
C SER A 450 -9.93 -7.28 -20.67
N TRP A 451 -10.56 -7.99 -19.73
CA TRP A 451 -10.21 -8.03 -18.31
C TRP A 451 -10.03 -9.48 -17.90
N LEU A 452 -8.89 -9.79 -17.28
CA LEU A 452 -8.66 -11.02 -16.54
C LEU A 452 -9.30 -10.88 -15.16
N THR A 453 -10.15 -11.82 -14.76
CA THR A 453 -10.58 -11.95 -13.37
C THR A 453 -9.74 -13.03 -12.73
N LEU A 454 -9.10 -12.74 -11.59
CA LEU A 454 -8.31 -13.75 -10.88
C LEU A 454 -9.24 -14.79 -10.23
N ALA A 455 -8.76 -16.02 -10.08
CA ALA A 455 -9.51 -17.13 -9.54
C ALA A 455 -8.66 -17.95 -8.57
N ASP A 456 -9.28 -18.96 -7.93
CA ASP A 456 -8.58 -19.99 -7.15
C ASP A 456 -7.76 -19.48 -5.93
N GLY A 457 -8.11 -18.30 -5.42
CA GLY A 457 -7.60 -17.81 -4.14
C GLY A 457 -8.32 -18.50 -2.99
N ASP A 458 -7.58 -19.00 -2.01
CA ASP A 458 -8.12 -19.68 -0.84
C ASP A 458 -7.41 -19.20 0.44
N ASP A 459 -8.19 -18.92 1.47
CA ASP A 459 -7.66 -18.62 2.81
C ASP A 459 -7.22 -19.90 3.54
N ALA A 460 -7.66 -21.07 3.05
CA ALA A 460 -7.37 -22.39 3.59
C ALA A 460 -7.68 -22.48 5.10
N TYR A 461 -8.82 -21.94 5.53
CA TYR A 461 -9.22 -21.91 6.95
C TYR A 461 -9.26 -23.30 7.60
N GLY A 462 -9.52 -24.36 6.82
CA GLY A 462 -9.51 -25.74 7.31
C GLY A 462 -8.13 -26.26 7.73
N SER A 463 -7.04 -25.61 7.31
CA SER A 463 -5.66 -25.94 7.72
C SER A 463 -5.02 -24.89 8.63
N LEU A 464 -5.76 -23.83 8.98
CA LEU A 464 -5.32 -22.85 9.97
C LEU A 464 -5.12 -23.56 11.31
N SER A 465 -4.02 -23.23 11.99
CA SER A 465 -3.61 -23.86 13.24
C SER A 465 -3.12 -22.84 14.26
N VAL A 466 -3.03 -23.25 15.53
CA VAL A 466 -2.46 -22.42 16.61
C VAL A 466 -0.99 -22.01 16.33
N ALA A 467 -0.25 -22.82 15.59
CA ALA A 467 1.14 -22.51 15.19
C ALA A 467 1.23 -21.28 14.27
N ASP A 468 0.18 -20.99 13.49
CA ASP A 468 0.14 -19.81 12.62
C ASP A 468 -0.01 -18.51 13.42
N PHE A 469 -0.63 -18.58 14.60
CA PHE A 469 -0.73 -17.46 15.54
C PHE A 469 0.54 -17.27 16.36
N VAL A 470 1.19 -18.35 16.82
CA VAL A 470 2.52 -18.28 17.44
C VAL A 470 3.52 -17.65 16.48
N GLY A 471 3.53 -18.16 15.24
CA GLY A 471 4.39 -17.70 14.18
C GLY A 471 5.80 -18.27 14.24
N GLU A 472 6.59 -17.95 13.21
CA GLU A 472 7.97 -18.39 13.05
C GLU A 472 8.89 -17.19 12.96
N ASP A 473 10.08 -17.32 13.55
CA ASP A 473 11.15 -16.33 13.40
C ASP A 473 11.95 -16.58 12.11
N GLY A 474 11.59 -15.88 11.04
CA GLY A 474 12.35 -15.84 9.79
C GLY A 474 13.37 -14.70 9.71
N GLY A 475 13.59 -13.95 10.80
CA GLY A 475 14.30 -12.68 10.83
C GLY A 475 13.45 -11.49 10.40
N SER A 476 13.99 -10.28 10.53
CA SER A 476 13.20 -9.06 10.39
C SER A 476 12.50 -8.92 9.04
N GLY A 477 11.20 -8.60 9.09
CA GLY A 477 10.31 -8.52 7.93
C GLY A 477 9.86 -9.87 7.37
N LYS A 478 10.34 -10.98 7.91
CA LYS A 478 9.94 -12.35 7.52
C LYS A 478 9.25 -13.13 8.63
N ARG A 479 9.15 -12.54 9.83
CA ARG A 479 8.43 -13.11 10.96
C ARG A 479 6.92 -13.20 10.70
N THR A 480 6.29 -14.21 11.28
CA THR A 480 4.83 -14.43 11.24
C THR A 480 4.24 -14.44 12.65
N GLY A 481 2.90 -14.46 12.77
CA GLY A 481 2.22 -14.55 14.07
C GLY A 481 2.64 -13.49 15.10
N ILE A 482 2.68 -13.88 16.36
CA ILE A 482 3.15 -13.08 17.50
C ILE A 482 4.61 -12.66 17.30
N ALA A 483 5.46 -13.55 16.82
CA ALA A 483 6.90 -13.28 16.62
C ALA A 483 7.13 -12.03 15.76
N ALA A 484 6.24 -11.71 14.82
CA ALA A 484 6.36 -10.52 13.98
C ALA A 484 6.23 -9.20 14.74
N LEU A 485 5.61 -9.18 15.92
CA LEU A 485 5.51 -7.98 16.75
C LEU A 485 6.88 -7.55 17.30
N GLU A 486 7.88 -8.43 17.31
CA GLU A 486 9.27 -8.09 17.67
C GLU A 486 9.88 -7.07 16.70
N ASP A 487 9.44 -7.02 15.45
CA ASP A 487 10.01 -6.08 14.45
C ASP A 487 9.70 -4.59 14.72
N ILE A 488 8.84 -4.33 15.72
CA ILE A 488 8.35 -3.02 16.12
C ILE A 488 8.62 -2.82 17.62
N ASP A 489 9.60 -1.99 17.93
CA ASP A 489 10.01 -1.69 19.31
C ASP A 489 8.96 -0.82 20.02
N GLU A 490 8.28 0.07 19.30
CA GLU A 490 7.26 0.97 19.87
C GLU A 490 6.02 0.26 20.47
N VAL A 491 5.87 -1.05 20.29
CA VAL A 491 4.69 -1.79 20.78
C VAL A 491 4.78 -1.98 22.30
N ALA A 492 3.91 -1.28 23.04
CA ALA A 492 3.87 -1.35 24.51
C ALA A 492 2.81 -2.33 25.06
N VAL A 493 1.81 -2.69 24.25
CA VAL A 493 0.71 -3.60 24.64
C VAL A 493 0.46 -4.61 23.52
N CYS A 494 0.39 -5.89 23.85
CA CYS A 494 0.16 -6.97 22.88
C CYS A 494 -1.12 -7.76 23.18
N ALA A 495 -1.81 -8.22 22.15
CA ALA A 495 -2.93 -9.15 22.27
C ALA A 495 -3.07 -10.05 21.02
N VAL A 496 -3.67 -11.23 21.19
CA VAL A 496 -4.14 -12.09 20.09
C VAL A 496 -5.65 -12.31 20.26
N PRO A 497 -6.48 -11.31 19.89
CA PRO A 497 -7.87 -11.30 20.31
C PRO A 497 -8.68 -12.51 19.87
N GLY A 498 -9.39 -13.11 20.83
CA GLY A 498 -10.33 -14.20 20.58
C GLY A 498 -9.69 -15.56 20.36
N VAL A 499 -8.41 -15.74 20.67
CA VAL A 499 -7.73 -17.04 20.63
C VAL A 499 -7.30 -17.41 22.05
N TRP A 500 -8.08 -18.25 22.72
CA TRP A 500 -7.83 -18.66 24.10
C TRP A 500 -6.92 -19.90 24.21
N SER A 501 -6.33 -20.34 23.10
CA SER A 501 -5.35 -21.43 23.07
C SER A 501 -4.26 -21.20 24.11
N GLY A 502 -4.06 -22.18 24.99
CA GLY A 502 -3.00 -22.14 26.00
C GLY A 502 -1.60 -22.01 25.38
N THR A 503 -1.40 -22.61 24.19
CA THR A 503 -0.18 -22.45 23.41
C THR A 503 0.02 -21.02 22.93
N VAL A 504 -1.01 -20.38 22.37
CA VAL A 504 -0.94 -19.00 21.87
C VAL A 504 -0.76 -18.00 23.01
N GLU A 505 -1.52 -18.14 24.09
CA GLU A 505 -1.45 -17.26 25.25
C GLU A 505 -0.09 -17.39 25.96
N SER A 506 0.46 -18.61 26.08
CA SER A 506 1.81 -18.82 26.64
C SER A 506 2.90 -18.21 25.75
N ALA A 507 2.77 -18.32 24.42
CA ALA A 507 3.68 -17.70 23.48
C ALA A 507 3.63 -16.16 23.58
N LEU A 508 2.45 -15.57 23.75
CA LEU A 508 2.27 -14.13 23.95
C LEU A 508 2.90 -13.66 25.27
N VAL A 509 2.75 -14.43 26.35
CA VAL A 509 3.40 -14.16 27.63
C VAL A 509 4.91 -14.23 27.49
N THR A 510 5.45 -15.30 26.91
CA THR A 510 6.89 -15.48 26.69
C THR A 510 7.47 -14.35 25.84
N HIS A 511 6.75 -13.92 24.79
CA HIS A 511 7.13 -12.78 23.97
C HIS A 511 7.34 -11.50 24.81
N CYS A 512 6.42 -11.21 25.73
CA CYS A 512 6.53 -10.04 26.59
C CYS A 512 7.62 -10.18 27.67
N GLU A 513 7.84 -11.39 28.19
CA GLU A 513 8.88 -11.67 29.19
C GLU A 513 10.31 -11.59 28.63
N LEU A 514 10.49 -11.97 27.36
CA LEU A 514 11.76 -11.90 26.67
C LEU A 514 12.14 -10.47 26.32
N LEU A 515 11.22 -9.70 25.73
CA LEU A 515 11.51 -8.34 25.26
C LEU A 515 11.49 -7.29 26.38
N ARG A 516 10.69 -7.52 27.43
CA ARG A 516 10.65 -6.68 28.66
C ARG A 516 10.30 -5.20 28.46
N ASP A 517 9.77 -4.84 27.31
CA ASP A 517 9.32 -3.50 26.91
C ASP A 517 7.78 -3.41 26.76
N ARG A 518 7.09 -4.55 26.81
CA ARG A 518 5.66 -4.67 26.45
C ARG A 518 4.85 -5.55 27.41
N PHE A 519 3.53 -5.44 27.31
CA PHE A 519 2.58 -6.06 28.23
C PHE A 519 1.44 -6.81 27.49
N ALA A 520 1.17 -8.06 27.86
CA ALA A 520 0.14 -8.89 27.25
C ALA A 520 -1.25 -8.68 27.89
N ILE A 521 -2.29 -8.74 27.06
CA ILE A 521 -3.69 -8.87 27.51
C ILE A 521 -4.22 -10.18 26.95
N LEU A 522 -4.53 -11.12 27.85
CA LEU A 522 -5.01 -12.46 27.51
C LEU A 522 -6.55 -12.47 27.46
N ASP A 523 -7.11 -13.32 26.60
CA ASP A 523 -8.55 -13.56 26.50
C ASP A 523 -8.89 -14.98 26.97
N PRO A 524 -9.78 -15.13 27.96
CA PRO A 524 -10.28 -16.46 28.32
C PRO A 524 -11.25 -16.98 27.26
N GLN A 525 -11.55 -18.28 27.30
CA GLN A 525 -12.69 -18.85 26.56
C GLN A 525 -14.00 -18.10 26.90
N ASP A 526 -14.88 -17.95 25.91
CA ASP A 526 -16.20 -17.37 26.11
C ASP A 526 -17.07 -18.22 27.03
N GLY A 527 -17.99 -17.58 27.76
CA GLY A 527 -19.00 -18.29 28.55
C GLY A 527 -18.48 -19.05 29.78
N LEU A 528 -17.20 -18.97 30.14
CA LEU A 528 -16.68 -19.62 31.36
C LEU A 528 -17.41 -19.14 32.61
N ASP A 529 -17.70 -20.05 33.53
CA ASP A 529 -18.21 -19.70 34.84
C ASP A 529 -17.05 -19.32 35.79
N THR A 530 -17.37 -19.07 37.06
CA THR A 530 -16.35 -18.66 38.05
C THR A 530 -15.29 -19.73 38.29
N GLU A 531 -15.61 -21.02 38.18
CA GLU A 531 -14.62 -22.09 38.35
C GLU A 531 -13.75 -22.24 37.09
N GLY A 532 -14.39 -22.24 35.92
CA GLY A 532 -13.72 -22.32 34.62
C GLY A 532 -12.72 -21.19 34.40
N ILE A 533 -13.07 -19.94 34.70
CA ILE A 533 -12.13 -18.81 34.56
C ILE A 533 -10.96 -18.90 35.54
N GLN A 534 -11.17 -19.48 36.73
CA GLN A 534 -10.10 -19.71 37.69
C GLN A 534 -9.14 -20.81 37.23
N ALA A 535 -9.67 -21.89 36.64
CA ALA A 535 -8.88 -22.96 36.05
C ALA A 535 -8.09 -22.46 34.84
N PHE A 536 -8.72 -21.66 33.95
CA PHE A 536 -8.06 -21.03 32.81
C PHE A 536 -6.89 -20.15 33.24
N ARG A 537 -7.06 -19.40 34.34
CA ARG A 537 -6.05 -18.52 34.90
C ARG A 537 -4.87 -19.26 35.52
N GLU A 538 -5.06 -20.46 36.05
CA GLU A 538 -4.10 -21.17 36.90
C GLU A 538 -2.70 -21.38 36.28
N PRO A 539 -2.56 -21.71 34.97
CA PRO A 539 -1.25 -21.96 34.35
C PRO A 539 -0.32 -20.73 34.25
N PHE A 540 -0.85 -19.52 34.42
CA PHE A 540 -0.09 -18.29 34.17
C PHE A 540 0.37 -17.64 35.48
N ASP A 541 1.68 -17.52 35.71
CA ASP A 541 2.23 -16.68 36.80
C ASP A 541 3.27 -15.72 36.23
N THR A 542 2.81 -14.51 35.89
CA THR A 542 3.67 -13.50 35.27
C THR A 542 3.23 -12.09 35.63
N LYS A 543 4.22 -11.20 35.76
CA LYS A 543 3.99 -9.76 35.91
C LYS A 543 3.69 -9.07 34.58
N TYR A 544 3.95 -9.71 33.43
CA TYR A 544 3.85 -9.09 32.11
C TYR A 544 2.49 -9.30 31.42
N ALA A 545 1.50 -9.85 32.11
CA ALA A 545 0.17 -10.08 31.55
C ALA A 545 -0.97 -9.73 32.50
N ALA A 546 -2.16 -9.49 31.94
CA ALA A 546 -3.41 -9.36 32.66
C ALA A 546 -4.55 -10.10 31.94
N LEU A 547 -5.53 -10.58 32.72
CA LEU A 547 -6.69 -11.31 32.24
C LEU A 547 -7.97 -10.56 32.60
N TYR A 548 -8.90 -10.45 31.66
CA TYR A 548 -10.17 -9.76 31.83
C TYR A 548 -11.35 -10.70 31.56
N HIS A 549 -12.37 -10.62 32.42
CA HIS A 549 -13.55 -11.48 32.33
C HIS A 549 -14.80 -10.72 32.80
N PRO A 550 -15.98 -10.91 32.18
CA PRO A 550 -16.26 -11.81 31.05
C PRO A 550 -16.13 -11.10 29.70
N TRP A 551 -16.54 -11.78 28.62
CA TRP A 551 -16.62 -11.21 27.29
C TRP A 551 -17.66 -10.07 27.19
N LEU A 552 -17.51 -9.25 26.15
CA LEU A 552 -18.31 -8.07 25.91
C LEU A 552 -19.34 -8.34 24.81
N VAL A 553 -20.46 -7.62 24.81
CA VAL A 553 -21.48 -7.75 23.75
C VAL A 553 -21.51 -6.48 22.91
N THR A 554 -21.29 -6.64 21.61
CA THR A 554 -21.29 -5.54 20.63
C THR A 554 -22.31 -5.80 19.53
N ARG A 555 -22.69 -4.74 18.81
CA ARG A 555 -23.46 -4.86 17.57
C ARG A 555 -22.49 -5.03 16.41
N ASP A 556 -22.45 -6.18 15.78
CA ASP A 556 -21.69 -6.41 14.57
C ASP A 556 -22.30 -5.60 13.41
N PRO A 557 -21.59 -4.60 12.86
CA PRO A 557 -22.12 -3.77 11.77
C PRO A 557 -22.31 -4.52 10.46
N SER A 558 -21.62 -5.64 10.24
CA SER A 558 -21.71 -6.41 9.00
C SER A 558 -22.96 -7.28 8.92
N THR A 559 -23.30 -7.94 10.02
CA THR A 559 -24.46 -8.84 10.11
C THR A 559 -25.69 -8.17 10.72
N GLY A 560 -25.50 -7.03 11.40
CA GLY A 560 -26.53 -6.44 12.22
C GLY A 560 -27.01 -7.39 13.31
N ARG A 561 -26.12 -8.19 13.89
CA ARG A 561 -26.42 -9.09 15.03
C ARG A 561 -25.65 -8.66 16.26
N ASP A 562 -26.16 -9.06 17.42
CA ASP A 562 -25.44 -8.87 18.67
C ASP A 562 -24.50 -10.05 18.86
N THR A 563 -23.22 -9.76 19.07
CA THR A 563 -22.14 -10.75 19.07
C THR A 563 -21.28 -10.55 20.31
N GLU A 564 -20.96 -11.65 21.00
CA GLU A 564 -19.97 -11.67 22.07
C GLU A 564 -18.57 -11.53 21.47
N VAL A 565 -17.76 -10.65 22.05
CA VAL A 565 -16.42 -10.32 21.58
C VAL A 565 -15.41 -10.37 22.72
N PRO A 566 -14.16 -10.77 22.40
CA PRO A 566 -13.09 -10.79 23.39
C PRO A 566 -12.79 -9.40 23.97
N PRO A 567 -12.48 -9.29 25.27
CA PRO A 567 -12.21 -8.02 25.92
C PRO A 567 -10.83 -7.41 25.57
N SER A 568 -9.83 -8.18 25.13
CA SER A 568 -8.45 -7.70 24.93
C SER A 568 -8.35 -6.45 24.06
N GLY A 569 -9.05 -6.40 22.93
CA GLY A 569 -9.06 -5.23 22.04
C GLY A 569 -9.59 -3.97 22.71
N HIS A 570 -10.72 -4.10 23.42
CA HIS A 570 -11.31 -3.01 24.20
C HIS A 570 -10.37 -2.56 25.32
N MET A 571 -9.74 -3.51 26.02
CA MET A 571 -8.83 -3.23 27.12
C MET A 571 -7.55 -2.55 26.66
N ALA A 572 -6.97 -2.95 25.53
CA ALA A 572 -5.83 -2.26 24.92
C ALA A 572 -6.18 -0.79 24.58
N GLY A 573 -7.39 -0.55 24.07
CA GLY A 573 -7.89 0.81 23.83
C GLY A 573 -8.07 1.62 25.13
N ILE A 574 -8.57 0.97 26.19
CA ILE A 574 -8.73 1.59 27.51
C ILE A 574 -7.37 1.90 28.15
N TYR A 575 -6.37 1.03 27.98
CA TYR A 575 -4.99 1.28 28.43
C TYR A 575 -4.45 2.51 27.72
N ALA A 576 -4.49 2.53 26.38
CA ALA A 576 -4.03 3.66 25.57
C ALA A 576 -4.71 4.97 25.98
N ARG A 577 -6.05 4.97 26.12
CA ARG A 577 -6.81 6.15 26.55
C ARG A 577 -6.42 6.60 27.96
N THR A 578 -6.28 5.67 28.90
CA THR A 578 -5.91 6.00 30.29
C THR A 578 -4.53 6.61 30.34
N ASP A 579 -3.58 6.07 29.59
CA ASP A 579 -2.21 6.56 29.55
C ASP A 579 -2.12 7.96 28.96
N VAL A 580 -2.83 8.21 27.85
CA VAL A 580 -2.87 9.53 27.20
C VAL A 580 -3.56 10.57 28.09
N GLU A 581 -4.66 10.21 28.74
CA GLU A 581 -5.44 11.16 29.54
C GLU A 581 -4.86 11.39 30.95
N ARG A 582 -4.23 10.38 31.54
CA ARG A 582 -3.89 10.34 32.98
C ARG A 582 -2.48 9.84 33.30
N GLY A 583 -1.73 9.34 32.32
CA GLY A 583 -0.43 8.73 32.50
C GLY A 583 -0.48 7.25 32.89
N VAL A 584 0.57 6.50 32.51
CA VAL A 584 0.67 5.03 32.69
C VAL A 584 0.57 4.55 34.15
N HIS A 585 0.93 5.42 35.09
CA HIS A 585 0.83 5.16 36.53
C HIS A 585 -0.62 5.07 37.03
N LYS A 586 -1.60 5.57 36.26
CA LYS A 586 -3.02 5.47 36.60
C LYS A 586 -3.54 4.07 36.23
N ALA A 587 -4.05 3.34 37.23
CA ALA A 587 -4.73 2.07 36.99
C ALA A 587 -5.89 2.22 35.98
N PRO A 588 -5.96 1.37 34.92
CA PRO A 588 -7.04 1.37 33.93
C PRO A 588 -8.35 0.73 34.45
N ALA A 589 -8.63 0.92 35.75
CA ALA A 589 -9.85 0.48 36.42
C ALA A 589 -10.79 1.68 36.66
N ASN A 590 -12.07 1.36 36.89
CA ASN A 590 -13.19 2.30 36.90
C ASN A 590 -13.37 3.07 35.58
N ALA A 591 -12.80 2.56 34.49
CA ALA A 591 -12.95 3.13 33.16
C ALA A 591 -14.29 2.70 32.54
N VAL A 592 -14.97 3.60 31.82
CA VAL A 592 -16.15 3.26 31.02
C VAL A 592 -15.72 2.44 29.82
N ILE A 593 -16.43 1.35 29.56
CA ILE A 593 -16.25 0.54 28.35
C ILE A 593 -17.13 1.13 27.24
N ARG A 594 -16.52 1.57 26.14
CA ARG A 594 -17.19 2.15 24.97
C ARG A 594 -17.34 1.08 23.87
N GLY A 595 -18.24 1.30 22.91
CA GLY A 595 -18.41 0.43 21.74
C GLY A 595 -19.26 -0.83 21.97
N ILE A 596 -19.81 -1.00 23.18
CA ILE A 596 -20.64 -2.16 23.58
C ILE A 596 -22.12 -1.76 23.74
N ARG A 597 -23.00 -2.76 23.88
CA ARG A 597 -24.43 -2.53 24.16
C ARG A 597 -24.61 -1.80 25.49
N LEU A 598 -25.65 -0.95 25.58
CA LEU A 598 -25.88 -0.09 26.76
C LEU A 598 -26.49 -0.83 27.96
N THR A 599 -27.31 -1.84 27.71
CA THR A 599 -28.09 -2.56 28.74
C THR A 599 -27.43 -3.85 29.19
N ASP A 600 -26.85 -4.59 28.24
CA ASP A 600 -26.36 -5.95 28.35
C ASP A 600 -25.06 -6.10 27.55
N GLY A 601 -24.19 -5.08 27.65
CA GLY A 601 -22.88 -5.07 27.00
C GLY A 601 -21.82 -5.97 27.64
N ILE A 602 -22.16 -6.70 28.70
CA ILE A 602 -21.30 -7.68 29.38
C ILE A 602 -22.04 -9.02 29.32
N ALA A 603 -21.39 -10.04 28.76
CA ALA A 603 -22.03 -11.31 28.44
C ALA A 603 -22.55 -12.05 29.69
N GLN A 604 -21.85 -11.92 30.82
CA GLN A 604 -22.19 -12.59 32.07
C GLN A 604 -22.22 -11.60 33.23
N ASP A 605 -23.25 -11.68 34.08
CA ASP A 605 -23.30 -10.80 35.26
C ASP A 605 -22.31 -11.27 36.33
N VAL A 606 -21.35 -10.41 36.65
CA VAL A 606 -20.39 -10.64 37.73
C VAL A 606 -20.88 -9.89 38.97
N THR A 607 -21.40 -10.65 39.93
CA THR A 607 -21.81 -10.12 41.24
C THR A 607 -20.60 -9.74 42.10
N LYS A 608 -20.83 -9.02 43.20
CA LYS A 608 -19.78 -8.75 44.19
C LYS A 608 -19.16 -10.05 44.74
N ARG A 609 -19.98 -11.06 45.00
CA ARG A 609 -19.52 -12.37 45.51
C ARG A 609 -18.61 -13.07 44.51
N HIS A 610 -18.94 -13.03 43.22
CA HIS A 610 -18.07 -13.57 42.17
C HIS A 610 -16.75 -12.80 42.14
N GLN A 611 -16.80 -11.47 42.17
CA GLN A 611 -15.59 -10.64 42.21
C GLN A 611 -14.68 -10.95 43.41
N ASP A 612 -15.25 -11.18 44.60
CA ASP A 612 -14.48 -11.49 45.82
C ASP A 612 -13.67 -12.79 45.66
N LEU A 613 -14.08 -13.70 44.76
CA LEU A 613 -13.35 -14.93 44.40
C LEU A 613 -12.33 -14.70 43.27
N LEU A 614 -12.69 -13.90 42.27
CA LEU A 614 -11.88 -13.67 41.07
C LEU A 614 -10.68 -12.75 41.32
N ASN A 615 -10.89 -11.67 42.05
CA ASN A 615 -9.90 -10.61 42.21
C ASN A 615 -8.62 -11.07 42.95
N PRO A 616 -8.67 -11.90 44.03
CA PRO A 616 -7.49 -12.49 44.64
C PRO A 616 -6.58 -13.26 43.67
N LYS A 617 -7.14 -13.88 42.64
CA LYS A 617 -6.41 -14.63 41.61
C LYS A 617 -5.91 -13.76 40.43
N GLY A 618 -6.05 -12.44 40.52
CA GLY A 618 -5.62 -11.53 39.45
C GLY A 618 -6.53 -11.53 38.22
N ILE A 619 -7.77 -12.02 38.35
CA ILE A 619 -8.78 -12.00 37.29
C ILE A 619 -9.56 -10.69 37.38
N ASN A 620 -9.45 -9.84 36.35
CA ASN A 620 -10.03 -8.50 36.36
C ASN A 620 -11.48 -8.52 35.87
N ALA A 621 -12.42 -8.26 36.78
CA ALA A 621 -13.84 -8.28 36.47
C ALA A 621 -14.28 -7.06 35.63
N LEU A 622 -15.05 -7.31 34.56
CA LEU A 622 -15.84 -6.30 33.86
C LEU A 622 -17.26 -6.35 34.40
N ARG A 623 -17.79 -5.21 34.86
CA ARG A 623 -19.05 -5.17 35.64
C ARG A 623 -19.96 -4.05 35.19
N PHE A 624 -21.27 -4.29 35.29
CA PHE A 624 -22.28 -3.24 35.17
C PHE A 624 -22.62 -2.67 36.54
N PHE A 625 -22.72 -1.35 36.63
CA PHE A 625 -23.16 -0.65 37.82
C PHE A 625 -24.34 0.27 37.49
N PRO A 626 -25.48 0.15 38.18
CA PRO A 626 -26.59 1.08 38.03
C PRO A 626 -26.13 2.53 38.21
N GLY A 627 -26.44 3.39 37.24
CA GLY A 627 -26.06 4.81 37.24
C GLY A 627 -24.60 5.12 36.85
N MET A 628 -23.69 4.14 36.85
CA MET A 628 -22.30 4.32 36.41
C MET A 628 -21.97 3.63 35.08
N GLY A 629 -22.84 2.74 34.61
CA GLY A 629 -22.70 2.00 33.34
C GLY A 629 -21.76 0.80 33.43
N HIS A 630 -21.32 0.31 32.28
CA HIS A 630 -20.32 -0.77 32.16
C HIS A 630 -18.91 -0.25 32.47
N ARG A 631 -18.23 -0.92 33.39
CA ARG A 631 -16.93 -0.50 33.94
C ARG A 631 -15.94 -1.65 33.99
N VAL A 632 -14.68 -1.32 33.73
CA VAL A 632 -13.54 -2.15 34.14
C VAL A 632 -13.41 -2.07 35.65
N TRP A 633 -13.38 -3.20 36.35
CA TRP A 633 -13.43 -3.24 37.81
C TRP A 633 -12.34 -4.13 38.42
N GLY A 634 -11.16 -4.09 37.81
CA GLY A 634 -9.91 -4.70 38.26
C GLY A 634 -8.72 -4.17 37.44
N ALA A 635 -7.52 -4.17 38.03
CA ALA A 635 -6.27 -3.81 37.35
C ALA A 635 -5.06 -4.56 37.94
N ARG A 636 -5.23 -5.87 38.17
CA ARG A 636 -4.19 -6.76 38.66
C ARG A 636 -3.51 -7.51 37.51
N THR A 637 -2.23 -7.81 37.69
CA THR A 637 -1.46 -8.69 36.80
C THR A 637 -1.73 -10.16 37.14
N LEU A 638 -1.13 -11.08 36.39
CA LEU A 638 -1.14 -12.51 36.70
C LEU A 638 -0.04 -12.92 37.69
N SER A 639 0.65 -11.97 38.34
CA SER A 639 1.76 -12.31 39.23
C SER A 639 1.27 -12.72 40.63
N SER A 640 1.89 -13.76 41.18
CA SER A 640 1.79 -14.12 42.60
C SER A 640 2.61 -13.19 43.51
N ASP A 641 3.58 -12.45 42.95
CA ASP A 641 4.39 -11.48 43.68
C ASP A 641 3.60 -10.20 43.96
N SER A 642 3.40 -9.91 45.25
CA SER A 642 2.68 -8.73 45.73
C SER A 642 3.28 -7.39 45.27
N SER A 643 4.58 -7.34 44.96
CA SER A 643 5.25 -6.14 44.45
C SER A 643 4.83 -5.79 43.02
N TRP A 644 4.49 -6.81 42.23
CA TRP A 644 4.06 -6.69 40.83
C TRP A 644 2.56 -6.88 40.63
N LYS A 645 1.79 -6.79 41.71
CA LYS A 645 0.35 -7.06 41.74
C LYS A 645 -0.47 -6.23 40.75
N TYR A 646 -0.10 -4.97 40.49
CA TYR A 646 -0.92 -4.03 39.72
C TYR A 646 -0.37 -3.75 38.33
N VAL A 647 -1.28 -3.71 37.36
CA VAL A 647 -0.98 -3.38 35.95
C VAL A 647 -0.30 -2.03 35.83
N SER A 648 -0.79 -1.00 36.52
CA SER A 648 -0.20 0.35 36.44
C SER A 648 1.21 0.42 36.99
N VAL A 649 1.52 -0.40 38.00
CA VAL A 649 2.88 -0.47 38.56
C VAL A 649 3.81 -1.13 37.56
N ARG A 650 3.47 -2.32 37.03
CA ARG A 650 4.33 -2.96 36.04
C ARG A 650 4.53 -2.10 34.79
N ARG A 651 3.46 -1.53 34.24
CA ARG A 651 3.53 -0.70 33.03
C ARG A 651 4.31 0.61 33.27
N LEU A 652 4.27 1.17 34.48
CA LEU A 652 5.15 2.29 34.84
C LEU A 652 6.62 1.87 34.80
N PHE A 653 6.97 0.68 35.30
CA PHE A 653 8.34 0.19 35.22
C PHE A 653 8.79 -0.07 33.77
N LEU A 654 7.93 -0.65 32.92
CA LEU A 654 8.21 -0.78 31.48
C LEU A 654 8.53 0.57 30.84
N TYR A 655 7.69 1.58 31.11
CA TYR A 655 7.91 2.94 30.63
C TYR A 655 9.24 3.54 31.09
N LEU A 656 9.60 3.34 32.36
CA LEU A 656 10.84 3.86 32.93
C LEU A 656 12.07 3.15 32.34
N GLU A 657 12.04 1.82 32.30
CA GLU A 657 13.12 0.98 31.78
C GLU A 657 13.40 1.34 30.31
N GLU A 658 12.36 1.39 29.48
CA GLU A 658 12.48 1.69 28.05
C GLU A 658 12.92 3.14 27.78
N SER A 659 12.34 4.12 28.46
CA SER A 659 12.74 5.53 28.28
C SER A 659 14.20 5.75 28.68
N ILE A 660 14.66 5.09 29.73
CA ILE A 660 16.05 5.19 30.17
C ILE A 660 16.98 4.50 29.17
N ASP A 661 16.60 3.33 28.64
CA ASP A 661 17.40 2.63 27.62
C ASP A 661 17.56 3.50 26.35
N GLU A 662 16.47 3.97 25.74
CA GLU A 662 16.54 4.84 24.56
C GLU A 662 17.30 6.15 24.83
N GLY A 663 17.02 6.77 25.99
CA GLY A 663 17.60 8.05 26.37
C GLY A 663 19.08 8.01 26.76
N THR A 664 19.64 6.81 27.00
CA THR A 664 21.04 6.63 27.42
C THR A 664 21.90 5.87 26.42
N GLN A 665 21.40 5.58 25.21
CA GLN A 665 22.19 4.94 24.14
C GLN A 665 23.51 5.66 23.81
N TRP A 666 23.58 6.98 24.02
CA TRP A 666 24.79 7.78 23.78
C TRP A 666 25.95 7.44 24.74
N VAL A 667 25.69 6.75 25.85
CA VAL A 667 26.71 6.34 26.84
C VAL A 667 27.64 5.26 26.28
N VAL A 668 27.16 4.49 25.30
CA VAL A 668 27.91 3.37 24.73
C VAL A 668 29.12 3.89 23.97
N PHE A 669 30.31 3.31 24.23
CA PHE A 669 31.61 3.70 23.68
C PHE A 669 32.19 5.04 24.16
N GLU A 670 31.58 5.69 25.14
CA GLU A 670 32.20 6.85 25.81
C GLU A 670 33.31 6.41 26.79
N PRO A 671 34.30 7.27 27.09
CA PRO A 671 35.30 6.99 28.12
C PRO A 671 34.64 6.71 29.48
N ASN A 672 34.89 5.53 30.04
CA ASN A 672 34.30 5.10 31.32
C ASN A 672 34.99 5.78 32.51
N ASP A 673 34.68 7.06 32.75
CA ASP A 673 35.26 7.90 33.80
C ASP A 673 34.19 8.58 34.70
N GLU A 674 34.65 9.28 35.74
CA GLU A 674 33.76 9.94 36.70
C GLU A 674 32.88 11.04 36.08
N ALA A 675 33.34 11.66 34.98
CA ALA A 675 32.56 12.68 34.28
C ALA A 675 31.36 12.04 33.56
N LEU A 676 31.58 10.92 32.87
CA LEU A 676 30.50 10.14 32.26
C LEU A 676 29.49 9.68 33.32
N TRP A 677 29.95 9.15 34.46
CA TRP A 677 29.06 8.68 35.53
C TRP A 677 28.20 9.81 36.10
N ALA A 678 28.80 10.98 36.32
CA ALA A 678 28.07 12.16 36.77
C ALA A 678 27.01 12.60 35.76
N LEU A 679 27.32 12.56 34.46
CA LEU A 679 26.40 12.92 33.39
C LEU A 679 25.24 11.93 33.28
N VAL A 680 25.50 10.62 33.36
CA VAL A 680 24.46 9.57 33.41
C VAL A 680 23.53 9.79 34.60
N ARG A 681 24.11 9.93 35.81
CA ARG A 681 23.34 10.17 37.04
C ARG A 681 22.47 11.42 36.92
N GLN A 682 23.01 12.53 36.42
CA GLN A 682 22.28 13.78 36.24
C GLN A 682 21.13 13.62 35.23
N THR A 683 21.39 12.96 34.11
CA THR A 683 20.40 12.73 33.04
C THR A 683 19.21 11.91 33.54
N VAL A 684 19.48 10.78 34.20
CA VAL A 684 18.43 9.93 34.78
C VAL A 684 17.69 10.64 35.93
N THR A 685 18.41 11.38 36.78
CA THR A 685 17.80 12.16 37.87
C THR A 685 16.82 13.22 37.34
N ASN A 686 17.18 13.93 36.27
CA ASN A 686 16.31 14.93 35.65
C ASN A 686 15.03 14.30 35.09
N PHE A 687 15.14 13.13 34.46
CA PHE A 687 14.00 12.37 33.96
C PHE A 687 13.07 11.93 35.11
N LEU A 688 13.60 11.23 36.11
CA LEU A 688 12.80 10.75 37.25
C LEU A 688 12.18 11.88 38.06
N THR A 689 12.84 13.05 38.14
CA THR A 689 12.24 14.26 38.71
C THR A 689 10.99 14.70 37.94
N THR A 690 11.02 14.63 36.61
CA THR A 690 9.87 14.94 35.75
C THR A 690 8.75 13.92 35.95
N VAL A 691 9.10 12.63 36.04
CA VAL A 691 8.14 11.56 36.32
C VAL A 691 7.50 11.72 37.70
N TRP A 692 8.28 12.04 38.74
CA TRP A 692 7.76 12.33 40.08
C TRP A 692 6.81 13.54 40.08
N ARG A 693 7.19 14.65 39.43
CA ARG A 693 6.33 15.85 39.31
C ARG A 693 5.01 15.60 38.58
N SER A 694 4.95 14.58 37.73
CA SER A 694 3.70 14.15 37.08
C SER A 694 2.75 13.39 38.02
N GLY A 695 3.20 13.03 39.22
CA GLY A 695 2.44 12.26 40.21
C GLY A 695 2.59 10.74 40.08
N ALA A 696 3.51 10.26 39.24
CA ALA A 696 3.71 8.83 39.00
C ALA A 696 4.51 8.12 40.11
N LEU A 697 5.39 8.85 40.81
CA LEU A 697 6.19 8.36 41.93
C LEU A 697 5.66 8.89 43.27
N ALA A 698 5.68 8.07 44.30
CA ALA A 698 5.24 8.39 45.65
C ALA A 698 6.35 9.07 46.44
N GLY A 699 6.02 10.07 47.26
CA GLY A 699 6.99 10.80 48.09
C GLY A 699 6.71 12.30 48.08
N THR A 700 6.94 12.96 49.21
CA THR A 700 6.79 14.42 49.35
C THR A 700 8.02 15.18 48.84
N THR A 701 9.16 14.51 48.77
CA THR A 701 10.42 14.98 48.18
C THR A 701 10.91 14.01 47.10
N ALA A 702 11.82 14.46 46.24
CA ALA A 702 12.42 13.59 45.21
C ALA A 702 13.21 12.42 45.83
N ASP A 703 13.93 12.66 46.94
CA ASP A 703 14.75 11.65 47.62
C ASP A 703 13.90 10.53 48.27
N GLU A 704 12.65 10.82 48.66
CA GLU A 704 11.69 9.78 49.09
C GLU A 704 11.15 8.98 47.90
N ALA A 705 11.13 9.57 46.70
CA ALA A 705 10.49 9.02 45.52
C ALA A 705 11.42 8.16 44.66
N PHE A 706 12.70 8.53 44.55
CA PHE A 706 13.68 7.76 43.82
C PHE A 706 15.12 8.06 44.26
N PHE A 707 16.05 7.17 43.90
CA PHE A 707 17.48 7.42 43.97
C PHE A 707 18.18 6.95 42.69
N VAL A 708 19.30 7.58 42.36
CA VAL A 708 20.17 7.21 41.23
C VAL A 708 21.61 7.20 41.72
N ALA A 709 22.24 6.02 41.71
CA ALA A 709 23.64 5.84 42.07
C ALA A 709 24.42 5.35 40.86
N CYS A 710 25.45 6.11 40.46
CA CYS A 710 26.38 5.74 39.39
C CYS A 710 27.73 6.33 39.79
N ASP A 711 28.48 5.58 40.59
CA ASP A 711 29.78 5.98 41.13
C ASP A 711 30.55 4.74 41.62
N ARG A 712 31.67 4.95 42.32
CA ARG A 712 32.51 3.87 42.87
C ARG A 712 31.79 2.94 43.85
N THR A 713 30.61 3.31 44.37
CA THR A 713 29.83 2.43 45.24
C THR A 713 29.04 1.37 44.48
N THR A 714 28.81 1.57 43.18
CA THR A 714 28.06 0.64 42.32
C THR A 714 28.94 -0.23 41.43
N MET A 715 30.24 0.05 41.35
CA MET A 715 31.19 -0.61 40.43
C MET A 715 32.47 -1.04 41.15
N THR A 716 32.96 -2.23 40.83
CA THR A 716 34.26 -2.73 41.27
C THR A 716 35.37 -2.41 40.26
N GLU A 717 36.64 -2.58 40.64
CA GLU A 717 37.77 -2.47 39.69
C GLU A 717 37.67 -3.48 38.54
N ASP A 718 37.11 -4.66 38.79
CA ASP A 718 36.86 -5.66 37.74
C ASP A 718 35.79 -5.19 36.75
N ASP A 719 34.73 -4.53 37.23
CA ASP A 719 33.70 -3.96 36.35
C ASP A 719 34.30 -2.91 35.41
N LEU A 720 35.14 -2.02 35.94
CA LEU A 720 35.81 -0.99 35.15
C LEU A 720 36.81 -1.58 34.16
N ALA A 721 37.60 -2.57 34.58
CA ALA A 721 38.55 -3.27 33.71
C ALA A 721 37.86 -3.99 32.54
N ASN A 722 36.61 -4.44 32.74
CA ASN A 722 35.79 -5.06 31.71
C ASN A 722 34.85 -4.08 31.00
N GLY A 723 35.02 -2.76 31.20
CA GLY A 723 34.24 -1.72 30.51
C GLY A 723 32.77 -1.65 30.93
N ARG A 724 32.41 -2.15 32.12
CA ARG A 724 31.04 -2.08 32.65
C ARG A 724 30.82 -0.76 33.40
N LEU A 725 29.69 -0.13 33.13
CA LEU A 725 29.15 1.00 33.90
C LEU A 725 27.84 0.54 34.53
N ILE A 726 27.75 0.61 35.86
CA ILE A 726 26.58 0.13 36.61
C ILE A 726 25.89 1.32 37.28
N CYS A 727 24.71 1.67 36.77
CA CYS A 727 23.82 2.67 37.37
C CYS A 727 22.68 1.95 38.12
N VAL A 728 22.60 2.14 39.43
CA VAL A 728 21.55 1.57 40.28
C VAL A 728 20.46 2.61 40.50
N ILE A 729 19.24 2.27 40.12
CA ILE A 729 18.07 3.15 40.20
C ILE A 729 17.01 2.48 41.08
N GLY A 730 16.53 3.19 42.09
CA GLY A 730 15.37 2.79 42.87
C GLY A 730 14.24 3.80 42.70
N VAL A 731 13.00 3.32 42.55
CA VAL A 731 11.81 4.17 42.42
C VAL A 731 10.68 3.66 43.30
N ALA A 732 9.91 4.58 43.88
CA ALA A 732 8.72 4.29 44.67
C ALA A 732 7.45 4.58 43.84
N PRO A 733 6.75 3.56 43.29
CA PRO A 733 5.56 3.78 42.49
C PRO A 733 4.36 4.17 43.36
N VAL A 734 3.42 4.95 42.80
CA VAL A 734 2.11 5.16 43.43
C VAL A 734 1.23 3.93 43.27
N PHE A 735 0.74 3.39 44.39
CA PHE A 735 -0.19 2.26 44.39
C PHE A 735 -1.66 2.73 44.29
N PRO A 736 -2.52 2.02 43.55
CA PRO A 736 -3.94 2.36 43.46
C PRO A 736 -4.68 2.06 44.77
N ALA A 737 -5.63 2.93 45.14
CA ALA A 737 -6.53 2.71 46.27
C ALA A 737 -7.65 1.70 45.90
N GLU A 738 -7.34 0.40 45.97
CA GLU A 738 -8.27 -0.68 45.66
C GLU A 738 -9.38 -0.87 46.72
N PHE A 739 -9.06 -0.63 48.00
CA PHE A 739 -9.99 -0.79 49.12
C PHE A 739 -10.16 0.53 49.87
N VAL A 740 -11.41 0.99 49.99
CA VAL A 740 -11.78 2.16 50.82
C VAL A 740 -12.62 1.65 51.99
N ILE A 741 -12.06 1.69 53.20
CA ILE A 741 -12.70 1.16 54.41
C ILE A 741 -13.19 2.33 55.26
N PHE A 742 -14.52 2.54 55.28
CA PHE A 742 -15.16 3.46 56.24
C PHE A 742 -15.46 2.70 57.54
N ARG A 743 -14.82 3.10 58.64
CA ARG A 743 -15.14 2.59 59.98
C ARG A 743 -16.10 3.57 60.65
N ILE A 744 -17.36 3.16 60.81
CA ILE A 744 -18.39 3.96 61.48
C ILE A 744 -18.54 3.45 62.91
N GLN A 745 -18.34 4.32 63.90
CA GLN A 745 -18.55 4.01 65.31
C GLN A 745 -19.71 4.83 65.86
N GLN A 746 -20.53 4.20 66.69
CA GLN A 746 -21.56 4.90 67.45
C GLN A 746 -20.89 5.63 68.63
N LYS A 747 -20.94 6.96 68.65
CA LYS A 747 -20.42 7.76 69.75
C LYS A 747 -21.44 7.78 70.90
N THR A 748 -21.12 7.13 72.02
CA THR A 748 -21.83 7.32 73.31
C THR A 748 -21.27 8.55 74.04
N ARG A 749 -22.08 9.16 74.92
CA ARG A 749 -21.85 10.51 75.51
C ARG A 749 -20.77 10.57 76.61
N GLU A 750 -19.99 9.51 76.82
CA GLU A 750 -18.95 9.46 77.85
C GLU A 750 -17.56 9.69 77.23
N ASN A 751 -16.78 10.58 77.87
CA ASN A 751 -15.44 10.92 77.46
C ASN A 751 -14.52 9.69 77.52
N GLN A 752 -13.91 9.36 76.38
CA GLN A 752 -12.83 8.38 76.29
C GLN A 752 -11.59 8.90 77.04
N LEU A 753 -11.10 8.12 78.00
CA LEU A 753 -9.70 8.20 78.43
C LEU A 753 -8.86 7.38 77.43
N ALA A 754 -7.96 8.09 76.75
CA ALA A 754 -6.79 7.70 75.94
C ALA A 754 -6.85 6.41 75.10
#